data_AF-A0A556PSK2-F1
#
_entry.id   AF-A0A556PSK2-F1
#
_cell.length_a   1.000
_cell.length_b   1.000
_cell.length_c   1.000
_cell.angle_alpha   90.00
_cell.angle_beta   90.00
_cell.angle_gamma   90.00
#
_symmetry.space_group_name_H-M   'P 1'
#
loop_
_entity.id
_entity.type
_entity.pdbx_description
1 polymer ?
#
loop_
_entity_poly.entity_id
_entity_poly.type
_entity_poly.pdbx_seq_one_letter_code
_entity_poly.pdbx_strand_id
1 'polypeptide(L)'
;MRYIKGISIMTIVVLIFHIFGLNAGLLATSEQSTSNEVSVEYVTHSDEDIEWNLVVDVTNESEDDEVNVAIEFSKGLSHGSIDGTNSIDVEQTANGYLLKSSKSIQEEFKITTVRTDDLVDSYQLKAVVSFDGQQIKDFDEKSLEMPVLTQLDETESNEQADESSSEMTSNEEDAEEQVESSEDDEAETEDDTGSSEVESHSEDGESDDSASGSKEKPVEQSKTLDENEEENQKSNQDQVVKQKETNSQNNKVDATKSLFVSLSTSGSYFSGTNAIVVPTTLVGTSQNDHTRPHRLWSKDGTVYVAVKSTHSLQFITLNGVTSTNFDEYNPLVPIYIDGVEYNPKDGLKGNTKDSHWTVFKFPLTDLNLNDDGIYTFFIKGIGGGHDVGGDLLFEIPKTDVTANKVWDGGTERPSITLHLLVSAAGEAPHQIKNATVDGNEIPAWQYTWEEVPQYDPYGREYIFTADEADVPVNYVKSLDGLTVTNTYNPEQIDIHVTKEWIGPAAEAVTVQLFADGTDTGRTLVLNEANNWSDTFADLNVFDDQTGNQISYTVQEIDIPGYSSDVLGSVDNGFVVTNTNDETLDIQVAKEWVGPAANEVTIQLFSGGVDTGEMITLNATNNWSGAFENLRKYDETTGVKIDYIVQEVALEGYTSHKTGSVEEGFTFTNTNDELIDVVVTKEWIGPETGEVTVSLLADGTDTGITEVLNEDNQWSAVFTGFRKYDDETGNEIEYEVIELNVPDGYEASYRAEDGVLIVTNTALYGSLTIYKVDENGDPLAGAMFELNGSDGFSMTGTSDEFGLIIFDELPLGEYTLTETKAPEGYRLLEGERTISISSDQLHVNETIENTLQDWEIPKTGGIGTIGFYGVGAILMATALFLLWRRRKENNE
;
A
#
# COMPACT_ATOMS: atom_id res chain seq x y z
N MET A 1 70.28 -13.77 4.07
CA MET A 1 70.49 -15.25 4.02
C MET A 1 69.77 -15.85 5.21
N ARG A 2 68.95 -16.90 5.16
CA ARG A 2 68.36 -17.72 4.08
C ARG A 2 66.82 -17.68 4.26
N TYR A 3 65.98 -17.58 3.24
CA TYR A 3 65.41 -18.69 2.43
C TYR A 3 64.81 -19.86 3.26
N ILE A 4 63.61 -20.43 2.98
CA ILE A 4 62.31 -19.98 2.40
C ILE A 4 61.37 -21.20 2.30
N LYS A 5 60.03 -21.03 2.44
CA LYS A 5 58.92 -22.03 2.28
C LYS A 5 58.92 -23.21 3.28
N GLY A 6 57.78 -23.78 3.67
CA GLY A 6 56.36 -23.44 3.38
C GLY A 6 55.41 -24.61 3.73
N ILE A 7 54.08 -24.43 3.56
CA ILE A 7 52.99 -25.41 3.77
C ILE A 7 52.70 -25.73 5.27
N SER A 8 51.45 -25.89 5.77
CA SER A 8 50.10 -25.39 5.41
C SER A 8 49.09 -25.80 6.54
N ILE A 9 47.81 -25.40 6.40
CA ILE A 9 46.59 -25.98 7.02
C ILE A 9 46.25 -25.61 8.51
N MET A 10 45.21 -24.77 8.63
CA MET A 10 44.06 -24.78 9.57
C MET A 10 44.02 -24.11 10.98
N THR A 11 43.03 -23.20 11.08
CA THR A 11 42.02 -22.94 12.15
C THR A 11 42.29 -22.29 13.52
N ILE A 12 41.39 -21.34 13.83
CA ILE A 12 40.81 -20.93 15.13
C ILE A 12 41.57 -19.89 16.01
N VAL A 13 40.77 -18.99 16.59
CA VAL A 13 41.06 -17.83 17.48
C VAL A 13 41.78 -16.60 16.88
N VAL A 14 41.04 -15.50 16.77
CA VAL A 14 41.53 -14.17 17.18
C VAL A 14 40.51 -13.54 18.14
N LEU A 15 40.69 -13.83 19.43
CA LEU A 15 40.11 -13.06 20.52
C LEU A 15 41.28 -12.64 21.40
N ILE A 16 41.38 -11.34 21.70
CA ILE A 16 42.04 -10.67 22.84
C ILE A 16 42.14 -9.18 22.50
N PHE A 17 41.35 -8.37 23.18
CA PHE A 17 41.92 -7.27 23.95
C PHE A 17 41.42 -7.41 25.39
N HIS A 18 42.35 -7.34 26.33
CA HIS A 18 42.10 -7.40 27.77
C HIS A 18 43.33 -6.83 28.49
N ILE A 19 43.06 -6.16 29.62
CA ILE A 19 43.58 -6.37 30.99
C ILE A 19 43.67 -4.99 31.69
N PHE A 20 43.23 -4.97 32.95
CA PHE A 20 43.19 -3.85 33.93
C PHE A 20 41.99 -2.89 33.81
N GLY A 21 41.21 -2.66 34.88
CA GLY A 21 41.25 -3.32 36.18
C GLY A 21 40.30 -2.77 37.25
N LEU A 22 39.89 -3.61 38.20
CA LEU A 22 39.02 -3.26 39.32
C LEU A 22 39.77 -2.56 40.47
N ASN A 23 39.47 -1.28 40.74
CA ASN A 23 39.01 -0.82 42.07
C ASN A 23 38.63 0.67 42.19
N ALA A 24 37.47 0.92 42.80
CA ALA A 24 37.15 2.00 43.74
C ALA A 24 37.71 3.43 43.52
N GLY A 25 37.01 4.21 42.68
CA GLY A 25 36.26 5.39 43.14
C GLY A 25 36.98 6.67 43.58
N LEU A 26 36.83 7.73 42.77
CA LEU A 26 36.45 9.05 43.29
C LEU A 26 35.66 9.87 42.24
N LEU A 27 34.60 10.53 42.72
CA LEU A 27 33.77 11.57 42.09
C LEU A 27 34.21 12.12 40.71
N ALA A 28 33.38 11.82 39.70
CA ALA A 28 33.10 12.71 38.57
C ALA A 28 31.59 12.64 38.31
N THR A 29 30.93 13.79 38.14
CA THR A 29 29.54 13.88 37.69
C THR A 29 29.54 13.95 36.18
N SER A 30 29.16 12.86 35.50
CA SER A 30 28.81 12.86 34.09
C SER A 30 27.31 13.02 33.94
N GLU A 31 26.88 13.86 33.01
CA GLU A 31 25.50 13.84 32.52
C GLU A 31 25.19 12.46 31.92
N GLN A 32 23.94 12.02 32.08
CA GLN A 32 23.51 10.68 31.69
C GLN A 32 22.98 10.73 30.26
N SER A 33 23.72 10.14 29.32
CA SER A 33 23.27 9.98 27.94
C SER A 33 22.02 9.10 27.92
N THR A 34 20.91 9.63 27.43
CA THR A 34 19.60 8.96 27.41
C THR A 34 19.46 8.11 26.15
N SER A 35 20.12 6.96 26.12
CA SER A 35 19.93 5.97 25.06
C SER A 35 18.47 5.50 25.05
N ASN A 36 17.88 5.46 23.86
CA ASN A 36 16.53 4.94 23.60
C ASN A 36 16.52 4.09 22.30
N GLU A 37 17.66 3.51 21.95
CA GLU A 37 17.90 2.84 20.67
C GLU A 37 17.38 1.40 20.66
N VAL A 38 16.76 1.00 19.55
CA VAL A 38 16.47 -0.40 19.17
C VAL A 38 17.08 -0.72 17.81
N SER A 39 17.56 -1.95 17.61
CA SER A 39 18.01 -2.40 16.28
C SER A 39 17.71 -3.88 16.02
N VAL A 40 17.36 -4.19 14.78
CA VAL A 40 17.03 -5.51 14.25
C VAL A 40 18.05 -5.88 13.17
N GLU A 41 18.83 -6.93 13.43
CA GLU A 41 19.71 -7.55 12.44
C GLU A 41 19.17 -8.94 12.05
N TYR A 42 19.02 -9.17 10.74
CA TYR A 42 18.88 -10.52 10.20
C TYR A 42 20.22 -11.27 10.37
N VAL A 43 20.17 -12.50 10.91
CA VAL A 43 21.37 -13.29 11.24
C VAL A 43 21.60 -14.41 10.23
N THR A 44 20.65 -15.33 10.12
CA THR A 44 20.65 -16.45 9.14
C THR A 44 19.21 -16.90 8.87
N HIS A 45 19.01 -17.64 7.78
CA HIS A 45 17.80 -18.44 7.57
C HIS A 45 18.14 -19.88 7.18
N SER A 46 17.11 -20.71 7.25
CA SER A 46 17.01 -22.06 6.70
C SER A 46 15.76 -22.14 5.83
N ASP A 47 15.46 -23.32 5.30
CA ASP A 47 14.24 -23.52 4.50
C ASP A 47 12.95 -23.35 5.34
N GLU A 48 13.00 -23.56 6.67
CA GLU A 48 11.83 -23.52 7.55
C GLU A 48 11.85 -22.32 8.53
N ASP A 49 13.01 -21.99 9.11
CA ASP A 49 13.18 -20.95 10.15
C ASP A 49 14.07 -19.77 9.69
N ILE A 50 13.76 -18.55 10.15
CA ILE A 50 14.62 -17.36 10.06
C ILE A 50 15.05 -16.92 11.46
N GLU A 51 16.33 -16.58 11.63
CA GLU A 51 16.93 -16.09 12.87
C GLU A 51 17.26 -14.59 12.79
N TRP A 52 16.79 -13.84 13.78
CA TRP A 52 16.99 -12.40 13.97
C TRP A 52 17.71 -12.13 15.31
N ASN A 53 18.44 -11.02 15.37
CA ASN A 53 19.03 -10.47 16.57
C ASN A 53 18.40 -9.09 16.84
N LEU A 54 17.83 -8.92 18.03
CA LEU A 54 17.20 -7.68 18.48
C LEU A 54 18.03 -7.12 19.63
N VAL A 55 18.63 -5.94 19.45
CA VAL A 55 19.32 -5.20 20.51
C VAL A 55 18.42 -4.08 21.00
N VAL A 56 18.29 -3.93 22.31
CA VAL A 56 17.51 -2.85 22.94
C VAL A 56 18.37 -2.17 24.00
N ASP A 57 18.69 -0.89 23.82
CA ASP A 57 19.35 -0.03 24.81
C ASP A 57 18.46 1.19 25.11
N VAL A 58 17.45 0.96 25.95
CA VAL A 58 16.39 1.91 26.30
C VAL A 58 16.48 2.27 27.78
N THR A 59 16.73 3.55 28.05
CA THR A 59 16.81 4.12 29.40
C THR A 59 15.40 4.49 29.89
N ASN A 60 14.95 3.87 30.98
CA ASN A 60 13.77 4.37 31.70
C ASN A 60 14.20 5.44 32.71
N GLU A 61 13.64 6.64 32.55
CA GLU A 61 13.92 7.81 33.39
C GLU A 61 12.88 7.98 34.52
N SER A 62 11.79 7.22 34.48
CA SER A 62 10.73 7.17 35.48
C SER A 62 10.77 5.86 36.28
N GLU A 63 10.42 5.90 37.57
CA GLU A 63 10.16 4.68 38.36
C GLU A 63 8.68 4.22 38.26
N ASP A 64 7.81 5.03 37.63
CA ASP A 64 6.37 4.75 37.51
C ASP A 64 5.94 4.25 36.11
N ASP A 65 6.73 4.49 35.06
CA ASP A 65 6.40 4.18 33.65
C ASP A 65 6.88 2.78 33.22
N GLU A 66 6.17 2.09 32.32
CA GLU A 66 6.56 0.76 31.80
C GLU A 66 7.11 0.80 30.36
N VAL A 67 8.35 0.34 30.19
CA VAL A 67 8.99 0.15 28.88
C VAL A 67 8.34 -1.05 28.19
N ASN A 68 7.74 -0.80 27.03
CA ASN A 68 7.05 -1.79 26.19
C ASN A 68 7.74 -1.84 24.82
N VAL A 69 8.32 -2.99 24.45
CA VAL A 69 8.88 -3.23 23.10
C VAL A 69 7.95 -4.19 22.37
N ALA A 70 7.18 -3.65 21.41
CA ALA A 70 6.35 -4.45 20.51
C ALA A 70 7.23 -4.99 19.38
N ILE A 71 7.13 -6.30 19.14
CA ILE A 71 7.82 -7.02 18.07
C ILE A 71 6.73 -7.55 17.14
N GLU A 72 6.79 -7.19 15.87
CA GLU A 72 5.75 -7.49 14.88
C GLU A 72 6.36 -8.19 13.66
N PHE A 73 5.66 -9.18 13.13
CA PHE A 73 6.09 -9.99 11.99
C PHE A 73 5.27 -9.69 10.73
N SER A 74 5.90 -9.74 9.56
CA SER A 74 5.21 -9.68 8.27
C SER A 74 4.29 -10.89 8.04
N LYS A 75 3.45 -10.77 7.01
CA LYS A 75 2.79 -11.94 6.38
C LYS A 75 3.85 -12.98 6.00
N GLY A 76 3.49 -14.27 6.12
CA GLY A 76 4.39 -15.41 5.86
C GLY A 76 5.34 -15.77 7.01
N LEU A 77 5.28 -15.10 8.16
CA LEU A 77 5.99 -15.47 9.39
C LEU A 77 5.03 -15.91 10.51
N SER A 78 5.56 -16.66 11.48
CA SER A 78 4.87 -17.04 12.72
C SER A 78 5.86 -17.29 13.87
N HIS A 79 5.34 -17.42 15.11
CA HIS A 79 6.17 -17.59 16.31
C HIS A 79 7.01 -18.87 16.31
N GLY A 80 8.32 -18.71 16.40
CA GLY A 80 9.23 -19.77 16.86
C GLY A 80 9.56 -19.58 18.35
N SER A 81 10.77 -19.07 18.62
CA SER A 81 11.31 -18.88 19.97
C SER A 81 11.93 -17.51 20.14
N ILE A 82 11.94 -17.00 21.38
CA ILE A 82 12.71 -15.83 21.78
C ILE A 82 13.60 -16.18 22.98
N ASP A 83 14.90 -16.05 22.80
CA ASP A 83 15.94 -16.27 23.81
C ASP A 83 16.46 -14.92 24.35
N GLY A 84 16.99 -14.92 25.58
CA GLY A 84 17.57 -13.75 26.24
C GLY A 84 16.73 -13.22 27.41
N THR A 85 15.41 -13.45 27.39
CA THR A 85 14.33 -12.84 28.20
C THR A 85 14.34 -13.08 29.72
N ASN A 86 15.50 -13.28 30.35
CA ASN A 86 15.63 -13.68 31.76
C ASN A 86 15.26 -12.57 32.75
N SER A 87 15.20 -11.32 32.30
CA SER A 87 14.98 -10.11 33.12
C SER A 87 13.62 -9.45 32.93
N ILE A 88 12.83 -9.91 31.94
CA ILE A 88 11.75 -9.16 31.27
C ILE A 88 10.52 -10.07 31.11
N ASP A 89 9.31 -9.51 31.20
CA ASP A 89 8.07 -10.27 30.95
C ASP A 89 7.73 -10.25 29.46
N VAL A 90 7.22 -11.37 28.93
CA VAL A 90 7.05 -11.55 27.48
C VAL A 90 5.69 -12.18 27.16
N GLU A 91 4.88 -11.41 26.45
CA GLU A 91 3.55 -11.81 25.97
C GLU A 91 3.63 -12.14 24.46
N GLN A 92 2.97 -13.22 24.03
CA GLN A 92 2.77 -13.48 22.60
C GLN A 92 1.57 -12.69 22.11
N THR A 93 1.79 -11.81 21.14
CA THR A 93 0.71 -11.12 20.40
C THR A 93 0.27 -11.99 19.21
N ALA A 94 -0.79 -11.58 18.51
CA ALA A 94 -1.31 -12.35 17.37
C ALA A 94 -0.25 -12.61 16.28
N ASN A 95 0.57 -11.60 15.97
CA ASN A 95 1.58 -11.62 14.90
C ASN A 95 2.99 -11.29 15.44
N GLY A 96 3.31 -11.64 16.69
CA GLY A 96 4.60 -11.30 17.27
C GLY A 96 4.73 -11.45 18.79
N TYR A 97 5.58 -10.63 19.41
CA TYR A 97 5.84 -10.62 20.86
C TYR A 97 5.70 -9.20 21.43
N LEU A 98 5.48 -9.08 22.74
CA LEU A 98 5.50 -7.82 23.47
C LEU A 98 6.35 -7.99 24.74
N LEU A 99 7.48 -7.28 24.80
CA LEU A 99 8.41 -7.29 25.92
C LEU A 99 8.06 -6.17 26.90
N LYS A 100 7.99 -6.46 28.20
CA LYS A 100 7.57 -5.50 29.24
C LYS A 100 8.57 -5.40 30.39
N SER A 101 8.97 -4.18 30.73
CA SER A 101 9.94 -3.89 31.78
C SER A 101 9.63 -2.59 32.53
N SER A 102 9.53 -2.67 33.86
CA SER A 102 9.48 -1.52 34.77
C SER A 102 10.87 -0.91 35.06
N LYS A 103 11.80 -1.05 34.10
CA LYS A 103 13.21 -0.62 34.17
C LYS A 103 13.78 -0.44 32.77
N SER A 104 14.88 0.29 32.66
CA SER A 104 15.75 0.31 31.48
C SER A 104 16.06 -1.11 30.98
N ILE A 105 16.03 -1.29 29.66
CA ILE A 105 16.42 -2.52 28.97
C ILE A 105 17.79 -2.26 28.32
N GLN A 106 18.76 -3.13 28.58
CA GLN A 106 20.09 -3.12 27.95
C GLN A 106 20.49 -4.57 27.66
N GLU A 107 19.70 -5.22 26.80
CA GLU A 107 19.75 -6.66 26.55
C GLU A 107 19.65 -6.97 25.04
N GLU A 108 20.15 -8.15 24.68
CA GLU A 108 20.19 -8.70 23.31
C GLU A 108 19.32 -9.96 23.28
N PHE A 109 18.34 -9.99 22.38
CA PHE A 109 17.37 -11.08 22.22
C PHE A 109 17.59 -11.76 20.88
N LYS A 110 17.63 -13.10 20.91
CA LYS A 110 17.63 -13.88 19.68
C LYS A 110 16.21 -14.35 19.40
N ILE A 111 15.68 -14.02 18.22
CA ILE A 111 14.32 -14.35 17.81
C ILE A 111 14.39 -15.31 16.63
N THR A 112 13.65 -16.42 16.71
CA THR A 112 13.43 -17.36 15.60
C THR A 112 11.98 -17.27 15.18
N THR A 113 11.74 -17.05 13.88
CA THR A 113 10.41 -17.00 13.27
C THR A 113 10.27 -18.10 12.23
N VAL A 114 9.16 -18.84 12.27
CA VAL A 114 8.88 -19.95 11.35
C VAL A 114 8.19 -19.42 10.10
N ARG A 115 8.69 -19.78 8.92
CA ARG A 115 8.09 -19.43 7.61
C ARG A 115 6.79 -20.21 7.41
N THR A 116 5.72 -19.53 6.98
CA THR A 116 4.37 -20.11 6.80
C THR A 116 3.79 -19.93 5.41
N ASP A 117 4.40 -19.08 4.58
CA ASP A 117 4.07 -18.86 3.18
C ASP A 117 5.37 -18.69 2.39
N ASP A 118 5.63 -19.57 1.42
CA ASP A 118 6.83 -19.57 0.56
C ASP A 118 6.71 -18.59 -0.62
N LEU A 119 5.54 -17.98 -0.85
CA LEU A 119 5.24 -17.13 -2.01
C LEU A 119 5.36 -15.62 -1.72
N VAL A 120 5.94 -15.24 -0.57
CA VAL A 120 6.16 -13.84 -0.18
C VAL A 120 7.55 -13.40 -0.64
N ASP A 121 7.64 -12.29 -1.38
CA ASP A 121 8.91 -11.79 -1.93
C ASP A 121 9.93 -11.37 -0.86
N SER A 122 9.47 -10.95 0.33
CA SER A 122 10.33 -10.71 1.49
C SER A 122 9.64 -11.00 2.82
N TYR A 123 10.44 -11.26 3.86
CA TYR A 123 9.97 -11.42 5.25
C TYR A 123 10.51 -10.29 6.11
N GLN A 124 9.70 -9.76 7.03
CA GLN A 124 10.08 -8.60 7.84
C GLN A 124 9.84 -8.83 9.34
N LEU A 125 10.75 -8.32 10.16
CA LEU A 125 10.57 -8.16 11.60
C LEU A 125 10.74 -6.68 11.98
N LYS A 126 9.74 -6.12 12.64
CA LYS A 126 9.69 -4.75 13.16
C LYS A 126 9.80 -4.79 14.69
N ALA A 127 10.54 -3.86 15.29
CA ALA A 127 10.59 -3.67 16.74
C ALA A 127 10.34 -2.21 17.09
N VAL A 128 9.34 -1.93 17.94
CA VAL A 128 8.86 -0.58 18.27
C VAL A 128 8.96 -0.36 19.78
N VAL A 129 9.71 0.65 20.21
CA VAL A 129 9.87 1.03 21.63
C VAL A 129 8.83 2.05 22.03
N SER A 130 8.09 1.78 23.10
CA SER A 130 7.11 2.69 23.68
C SER A 130 7.15 2.75 25.21
N PHE A 131 6.64 3.85 25.75
CA PHE A 131 6.41 4.05 27.18
C PHE A 131 4.90 4.17 27.42
N ASP A 132 4.38 3.43 28.39
CA ASP A 132 2.95 3.33 28.74
C ASP A 132 2.00 3.07 27.55
N GLY A 133 2.53 2.54 26.44
CA GLY A 133 1.80 2.19 25.22
C GLY A 133 1.20 3.36 24.44
N GLN A 134 1.66 4.61 24.65
CA GLN A 134 1.09 5.80 23.97
C GLN A 134 2.08 6.78 23.33
N GLN A 135 3.39 6.61 23.51
CA GLN A 135 4.39 7.30 22.68
C GLN A 135 5.42 6.29 22.18
N ILE A 136 5.62 6.27 20.86
CA ILE A 136 6.77 5.62 20.22
C ILE A 136 7.98 6.53 20.47
N LYS A 137 9.07 5.99 21.00
CA LYS A 137 10.36 6.70 21.09
C LYS A 137 11.31 6.38 19.94
N ASP A 138 11.32 5.11 19.52
CA ASP A 138 12.21 4.60 18.47
C ASP A 138 11.64 3.32 17.84
N PHE A 139 12.08 2.98 16.63
CA PHE A 139 11.81 1.69 15.99
C PHE A 139 12.89 1.33 14.96
N ASP A 140 13.14 0.02 14.78
CA ASP A 140 13.90 -0.51 13.64
C ASP A 140 13.13 -1.66 12.99
N GLU A 141 13.37 -1.88 11.71
CA GLU A 141 12.68 -2.85 10.88
C GLU A 141 13.66 -3.50 9.91
N LYS A 142 13.61 -4.83 9.83
CA LYS A 142 14.52 -5.58 8.94
C LYS A 142 13.78 -6.52 8.02
N SER A 143 14.01 -6.31 6.73
CA SER A 143 13.53 -7.17 5.64
C SER A 143 14.60 -8.16 5.20
N LEU A 144 14.18 -9.39 4.91
CA LEU A 144 14.94 -10.43 4.22
C LEU A 144 14.28 -10.65 2.85
N GLU A 145 14.91 -10.12 1.81
CA GLU A 145 14.52 -10.35 0.41
C GLU A 145 14.76 -11.82 0.01
N MET A 146 13.74 -12.47 -0.53
CA MET A 146 13.86 -13.81 -1.11
C MET A 146 14.26 -13.72 -2.59
N PRO A 147 15.11 -14.63 -3.09
CA PRO A 147 15.44 -14.64 -4.51
C PRO A 147 14.23 -15.11 -5.33
N VAL A 148 13.64 -14.19 -6.10
CA VAL A 148 12.51 -14.45 -7.03
C VAL A 148 12.76 -15.74 -7.81
N LEU A 149 11.92 -16.75 -7.57
CA LEU A 149 11.96 -18.02 -8.27
C LEU A 149 11.41 -17.85 -9.68
N THR A 150 12.25 -17.37 -10.60
CA THR A 150 12.01 -17.51 -12.05
C THR A 150 11.80 -19.00 -12.35
N GLN A 151 10.56 -19.38 -12.66
CA GLN A 151 10.24 -20.76 -13.01
C GLN A 151 11.05 -21.16 -14.25
N LEU A 152 12.01 -22.05 -14.06
CA LEU A 152 12.72 -22.70 -15.15
C LEU A 152 11.77 -23.75 -15.74
N ASP A 153 11.38 -23.53 -16.98
CA ASP A 153 10.50 -24.41 -17.75
C ASP A 153 11.27 -25.68 -18.17
N GLU A 154 11.54 -26.57 -17.21
CA GLU A 154 12.34 -27.80 -17.40
C GLU A 154 11.56 -28.92 -18.11
N THR A 155 11.19 -28.69 -19.36
CA THR A 155 10.74 -29.73 -20.29
C THR A 155 11.87 -30.24 -21.21
N GLU A 156 12.91 -30.89 -20.65
CA GLU A 156 13.62 -32.00 -21.33
C GLU A 156 14.69 -32.67 -20.44
N SER A 157 14.45 -33.91 -19.98
CA SER A 157 15.30 -35.09 -20.26
C SER A 157 15.04 -36.27 -19.31
N ASN A 158 14.42 -37.34 -19.82
CA ASN A 158 14.64 -38.69 -19.28
C ASN A 158 14.37 -39.77 -20.35
N GLU A 159 15.44 -40.34 -20.93
CA GLU A 159 15.32 -41.57 -21.73
C GLU A 159 15.28 -42.81 -20.81
N GLN A 160 14.63 -43.89 -21.29
CA GLN A 160 14.82 -45.29 -20.81
C GLN A 160 14.13 -45.60 -19.45
N ALA A 161 13.18 -46.55 -19.33
CA ALA A 161 12.94 -47.77 -20.10
C ALA A 161 11.52 -48.38 -19.98
N ASP A 162 11.20 -49.24 -20.96
CA ASP A 162 10.30 -50.42 -20.97
C ASP A 162 8.79 -50.34 -20.63
N GLU A 163 8.03 -50.99 -21.54
CA GLU A 163 6.74 -51.71 -21.38
C GLU A 163 5.50 -50.93 -20.83
N SER A 164 4.31 -50.93 -21.48
CA SER A 164 3.86 -51.74 -22.63
C SER A 164 2.59 -51.24 -23.34
N SER A 165 2.38 -51.75 -24.56
CA SER A 165 1.09 -52.08 -25.21
C SER A 165 0.25 -51.03 -25.97
N SER A 166 -0.40 -51.55 -27.02
CA SER A 166 -1.49 -51.02 -27.88
C SER A 166 -1.20 -49.90 -28.90
N GLU A 167 -1.82 -50.09 -30.07
CA GLU A 167 -1.70 -49.28 -31.30
C GLU A 167 -3.02 -48.53 -31.57
N MET A 168 -2.94 -47.30 -32.11
CA MET A 168 -3.82 -46.71 -33.15
C MET A 168 -3.39 -45.24 -33.32
N THR A 169 -2.61 -44.83 -34.32
CA THR A 169 -2.85 -44.71 -35.78
C THR A 169 -3.87 -43.64 -36.19
N SER A 170 -3.49 -42.83 -37.19
CA SER A 170 -4.31 -41.97 -38.07
C SER A 170 -4.99 -40.73 -37.46
N ASN A 171 -5.10 -39.58 -38.14
CA ASN A 171 -4.53 -39.18 -39.45
C ASN A 171 -4.55 -37.65 -39.67
N GLU A 172 -3.76 -37.19 -40.65
CA GLU A 172 -4.02 -36.10 -41.64
C GLU A 172 -4.28 -34.66 -41.13
N GLU A 173 -3.51 -33.66 -41.61
CA GLU A 173 -3.84 -32.69 -42.70
C GLU A 173 -4.85 -31.57 -42.25
N ASP A 174 -4.77 -30.31 -42.67
CA ASP A 174 -3.98 -29.74 -43.77
C ASP A 174 -3.53 -28.28 -43.55
N ALA A 175 -2.63 -27.89 -44.46
CA ALA A 175 -2.13 -26.62 -44.99
C ALA A 175 -2.92 -25.28 -44.86
N GLU A 176 -2.12 -24.18 -44.91
CA GLU A 176 -2.18 -22.98 -45.83
C GLU A 176 -3.53 -22.23 -46.03
N GLU A 177 -3.68 -20.94 -46.41
CA GLU A 177 -2.91 -19.82 -47.01
C GLU A 177 -3.32 -18.49 -46.29
N GLN A 178 -2.75 -17.27 -46.40
CA GLN A 178 -1.58 -16.60 -47.03
C GLN A 178 -1.22 -15.38 -46.08
N VAL A 179 -0.44 -14.29 -46.28
CA VAL A 179 -0.02 -13.39 -47.39
C VAL A 179 -1.19 -12.52 -47.94
N GLU A 180 -1.12 -11.25 -48.38
CA GLU A 180 -0.10 -10.17 -48.53
C GLU A 180 -0.65 -8.89 -47.80
N SER A 181 -0.12 -7.66 -47.77
CA SER A 181 0.97 -6.94 -48.47
C SER A 181 1.57 -5.80 -47.61
N SER A 182 2.29 -4.86 -48.24
CA SER A 182 2.93 -3.65 -47.69
C SER A 182 2.54 -2.38 -48.49
N GLU A 183 3.38 -1.33 -48.43
CA GLU A 183 3.44 -0.11 -49.29
C GLU A 183 2.52 1.08 -48.92
N ASP A 184 2.94 2.37 -49.02
CA ASP A 184 4.27 2.97 -48.83
C ASP A 184 4.21 4.53 -48.84
N ASP A 185 5.30 5.14 -48.36
CA ASP A 185 5.95 6.40 -48.80
C ASP A 185 5.42 7.85 -48.61
N GLU A 186 6.43 8.74 -48.79
CA GLU A 186 6.48 10.18 -49.06
C GLU A 186 6.22 11.25 -47.96
N ALA A 187 7.16 12.20 -47.92
CA ALA A 187 7.10 13.48 -47.22
C ALA A 187 7.70 14.57 -48.13
N GLU A 188 7.20 15.81 -48.07
CA GLU A 188 7.87 16.98 -48.67
C GLU A 188 7.70 18.26 -47.81
N THR A 189 8.52 19.27 -48.13
CA THR A 189 8.71 20.53 -47.39
C THR A 189 8.75 21.72 -48.35
N GLU A 190 8.21 22.88 -47.95
CA GLU A 190 8.66 24.26 -48.27
C GLU A 190 7.79 25.20 -47.38
N ASP A 191 8.25 26.20 -46.61
CA ASP A 191 9.32 27.23 -46.69
C ASP A 191 8.86 28.57 -47.32
N ASP A 192 8.99 29.69 -46.59
CA ASP A 192 8.84 31.07 -47.11
C ASP A 192 9.49 32.18 -46.22
N THR A 193 10.70 32.59 -46.61
CA THR A 193 11.38 33.91 -46.55
C THR A 193 11.42 34.83 -45.29
N GLY A 194 12.51 35.63 -45.16
CA GLY A 194 12.72 36.56 -44.02
C GLY A 194 13.72 37.75 -44.17
N SER A 195 14.75 37.70 -45.02
CA SER A 195 15.68 38.81 -45.38
C SER A 195 16.59 39.42 -44.28
N SER A 196 17.47 40.37 -44.69
CA SER A 196 18.68 40.86 -43.98
C SER A 196 18.85 42.40 -43.98
N GLU A 197 19.82 42.92 -43.18
CA GLU A 197 20.55 44.23 -43.23
C GLU A 197 20.54 44.99 -41.86
N VAL A 198 21.35 46.04 -41.59
CA VAL A 198 22.83 46.28 -41.64
C VAL A 198 23.13 47.66 -40.96
N GLU A 199 24.34 47.85 -40.44
CA GLU A 199 25.00 49.11 -40.02
C GLU A 199 24.54 49.99 -38.80
N SER A 200 25.57 50.25 -38.00
CA SER A 200 25.93 51.28 -36.99
C SER A 200 25.37 52.73 -36.93
N HIS A 201 25.51 53.28 -35.71
CA HIS A 201 26.07 54.61 -35.31
C HIS A 201 25.17 55.83 -34.90
N SER A 202 25.28 56.18 -33.60
CA SER A 202 25.56 57.51 -32.99
C SER A 202 24.68 58.78 -33.17
N GLU A 203 24.35 59.39 -32.01
CA GLU A 203 24.25 60.86 -31.72
C GLU A 203 23.03 61.63 -32.32
N ASP A 204 22.53 62.76 -31.80
CA ASP A 204 23.11 63.76 -30.85
C ASP A 204 22.03 64.64 -30.11
N GLY A 205 22.44 65.48 -29.15
CA GLY A 205 21.70 66.67 -28.59
C GLY A 205 20.98 66.50 -27.24
N GLU A 206 21.41 67.10 -26.10
CA GLU A 206 21.44 68.53 -25.66
C GLU A 206 20.11 69.08 -25.09
N SER A 207 20.02 69.92 -24.04
CA SER A 207 20.96 70.53 -23.04
C SER A 207 20.23 70.57 -21.66
N ASP A 208 20.50 71.30 -20.55
CA ASP A 208 21.39 72.34 -19.93
C ASP A 208 21.05 72.26 -18.40
N ASP A 209 21.75 72.72 -17.35
CA ASP A 209 23.12 73.15 -16.94
C ASP A 209 23.09 73.00 -15.35
N SER A 210 23.91 73.49 -14.40
CA SER A 210 25.04 74.43 -14.34
C SER A 210 25.91 74.23 -13.08
N ALA A 211 27.24 74.39 -13.25
CA ALA A 211 28.22 74.88 -12.25
C ALA A 211 28.47 74.11 -10.92
N SER A 212 29.72 74.01 -10.40
CA SER A 212 31.04 74.31 -10.98
C SER A 212 32.22 73.80 -10.11
N GLY A 213 32.92 72.75 -10.56
CA GLY A 213 34.39 72.53 -10.42
C GLY A 213 34.97 72.30 -9.00
N SER A 214 36.19 71.77 -8.84
CA SER A 214 37.27 71.31 -9.75
C SER A 214 38.18 70.35 -8.94
N LYS A 215 38.96 69.39 -9.48
CA LYS A 215 39.22 68.90 -10.84
C LYS A 215 39.82 67.47 -10.77
N GLU A 216 39.53 66.65 -11.78
CA GLU A 216 40.46 65.83 -12.61
C GLU A 216 41.82 65.34 -12.07
N LYS A 217 42.34 64.15 -12.45
CA LYS A 217 41.84 62.91 -13.14
C LYS A 217 42.95 61.82 -13.01
N PRO A 218 42.72 60.54 -13.34
CA PRO A 218 43.73 59.46 -13.24
C PRO A 218 44.62 59.35 -14.50
N VAL A 219 45.68 58.53 -14.45
CA VAL A 219 46.19 57.70 -15.59
C VAL A 219 47.30 56.71 -15.14
N GLU A 220 47.45 55.66 -15.97
CA GLU A 220 48.35 54.49 -16.06
C GLU A 220 49.82 54.46 -15.54
N GLN A 221 50.40 53.25 -15.64
CA GLN A 221 51.83 52.90 -15.90
C GLN A 221 52.88 53.08 -14.78
N SER A 222 54.04 52.40 -14.79
CA SER A 222 54.40 51.01 -15.17
C SER A 222 55.87 50.71 -14.78
N LYS A 223 56.26 49.41 -14.69
CA LYS A 223 57.63 48.86 -14.86
C LYS A 223 58.74 49.34 -13.88
N THR A 224 59.16 48.51 -12.91
CA THR A 224 60.24 47.47 -12.95
C THR A 224 61.68 47.99 -12.83
N LEU A 225 62.58 47.09 -12.38
CA LEU A 225 64.05 47.18 -12.22
C LEU A 225 64.54 47.53 -10.80
N ASP A 226 65.58 46.88 -10.25
CA ASP A 226 66.13 45.51 -10.47
C ASP A 226 67.11 45.15 -9.32
N GLU A 227 67.77 43.99 -9.41
CA GLU A 227 68.95 43.53 -8.61
C GLU A 227 68.62 43.15 -7.14
N ASN A 228 68.70 41.86 -6.77
CA ASN A 228 69.87 41.09 -6.30
C ASN A 228 70.25 41.40 -4.81
N GLU A 229 70.73 40.46 -4.00
CA GLU A 229 71.46 39.22 -4.32
C GLU A 229 71.28 38.10 -3.25
N GLU A 230 72.00 37.00 -3.47
CA GLU A 230 72.35 35.81 -2.66
C GLU A 230 72.66 36.04 -1.15
N GLU A 231 72.80 35.05 -0.24
CA GLU A 231 72.68 33.58 -0.33
C GLU A 231 72.26 32.93 1.03
N ASN A 232 71.52 31.83 0.90
CA ASN A 232 71.58 30.54 1.61
C ASN A 232 72.64 30.25 2.73
N GLN A 233 72.26 29.33 3.63
CA GLN A 233 73.07 28.44 4.52
C GLN A 233 73.49 28.86 5.96
N LYS A 234 72.93 28.12 6.93
CA LYS A 234 73.58 27.31 8.01
C LYS A 234 74.74 27.94 8.81
N SER A 235 74.74 27.85 10.15
CA SER A 235 74.60 26.57 10.87
C SER A 235 74.08 26.65 12.31
N ASN A 236 73.59 25.50 12.79
CA ASN A 236 73.94 24.82 14.06
C ASN A 236 75.09 25.48 14.86
N GLN A 237 75.09 25.45 16.20
CA GLN A 237 74.95 24.21 16.98
C GLN A 237 74.53 24.44 18.46
N ASP A 238 74.04 23.39 19.10
CA ASP A 238 73.64 23.33 20.51
C ASP A 238 74.78 23.58 21.51
N GLN A 239 74.45 24.11 22.69
CA GLN A 239 74.55 23.45 24.02
C GLN A 239 74.72 24.47 25.17
N VAL A 240 74.35 24.25 26.43
CA VAL A 240 73.28 23.49 27.13
C VAL A 240 73.55 23.69 28.63
N VAL A 241 72.63 24.38 29.33
CA VAL A 241 72.13 24.05 30.70
C VAL A 241 73.01 24.30 31.98
N LYS A 242 72.27 24.68 33.07
CA LYS A 242 72.58 24.67 34.53
C LYS A 242 73.38 25.88 35.11
N GLN A 243 72.77 26.69 36.00
CA GLN A 243 72.47 26.50 37.46
C GLN A 243 73.72 26.70 38.36
N LYS A 244 73.64 27.24 39.59
CA LYS A 244 72.51 27.71 40.43
C LYS A 244 72.98 28.79 41.43
N GLU A 245 72.04 29.29 42.24
CA GLU A 245 72.14 29.75 43.66
C GLU A 245 73.51 29.61 44.38
N THR A 246 73.90 30.47 45.33
CA THR A 246 73.08 31.01 46.45
C THR A 246 73.76 32.22 47.15
N ASN A 247 72.98 32.94 47.98
CA ASN A 247 73.32 33.67 49.23
C ASN A 247 74.80 33.63 49.73
N SER A 248 75.33 34.68 50.38
CA SER A 248 74.69 35.29 51.55
C SER A 248 75.29 36.62 52.03
N GLN A 249 74.38 37.50 52.51
CA GLN A 249 74.51 38.45 53.64
C GLN A 249 75.67 39.46 53.78
N ASN A 250 75.33 40.54 54.49
CA ASN A 250 76.24 41.44 55.21
C ASN A 250 77.28 42.18 54.36
N ASN A 251 76.84 43.26 53.73
CA ASN A 251 77.66 44.47 53.72
C ASN A 251 76.93 45.65 54.37
N LYS A 252 77.54 46.16 55.43
CA LYS A 252 77.06 47.29 56.23
C LYS A 252 77.48 48.56 55.52
N VAL A 253 76.63 49.07 54.62
CA VAL A 253 76.92 50.25 53.81
C VAL A 253 77.20 51.45 54.74
N ASP A 254 78.43 51.95 54.67
CA ASP A 254 78.87 53.09 55.47
C ASP A 254 78.24 54.39 54.94
N ALA A 255 77.92 55.33 55.82
CA ALA A 255 77.13 56.52 55.51
C ALA A 255 77.99 57.65 54.90
N THR A 256 78.76 57.32 53.85
CA THR A 256 79.68 58.24 53.18
C THR A 256 79.01 59.00 52.04
N LYS A 257 78.41 60.15 52.40
CA LYS A 257 78.00 61.27 51.53
C LYS A 257 78.12 61.03 50.01
N SER A 258 77.05 60.50 49.41
CA SER A 258 76.61 61.08 48.15
C SER A 258 76.21 62.53 48.44
N LEU A 259 76.94 63.51 47.88
CA LEU A 259 76.37 64.82 47.67
C LEU A 259 75.52 64.71 46.41
N PHE A 260 74.21 64.56 46.59
CA PHE A 260 73.25 64.66 45.50
C PHE A 260 73.43 66.03 44.85
N VAL A 261 73.73 66.04 43.54
CA VAL A 261 73.96 67.28 42.80
C VAL A 261 72.60 67.83 42.42
N SER A 262 72.04 68.65 43.31
CA SER A 262 70.74 69.29 43.10
C SER A 262 70.76 70.13 41.81
N LEU A 263 69.87 69.76 40.89
CA LEU A 263 69.85 70.29 39.53
C LEU A 263 69.38 71.75 39.54
N SER A 264 70.22 72.66 39.04
CA SER A 264 69.98 74.10 39.02
C SER A 264 69.06 74.58 37.90
N THR A 265 68.77 73.70 36.94
CA THR A 265 67.83 73.90 35.83
C THR A 265 66.56 73.10 36.07
N SER A 266 65.40 73.66 35.69
CA SER A 266 64.13 72.94 35.72
C SER A 266 64.16 71.62 34.96
N GLY A 267 63.55 70.58 35.54
CA GLY A 267 63.25 69.34 34.83
C GLY A 267 62.13 69.56 33.82
N SER A 268 62.23 68.91 32.68
CA SER A 268 61.14 68.79 31.71
C SER A 268 60.87 67.31 31.49
N TYR A 269 59.71 66.86 31.92
CA TYR A 269 59.22 65.51 31.75
C TYR A 269 58.03 65.53 30.79
N PHE A 270 57.78 64.37 30.20
CA PHE A 270 56.63 64.10 29.39
C PHE A 270 56.04 62.78 29.88
N SER A 271 54.74 62.62 29.74
CA SER A 271 54.11 61.31 29.78
C SER A 271 54.47 60.48 28.54
N GLY A 272 54.14 59.20 28.56
CA GLY A 272 54.04 58.38 27.37
C GLY A 272 52.87 58.83 26.49
N THR A 273 52.86 58.42 25.23
CA THR A 273 51.69 58.61 24.36
C THR A 273 50.46 58.00 25.02
N ASN A 274 49.39 58.77 25.13
CA ASN A 274 48.16 58.43 25.85
C ASN A 274 48.34 58.14 27.35
N ALA A 275 49.37 58.67 28.01
CA ALA A 275 49.49 58.61 29.47
C ALA A 275 49.22 59.96 30.15
N ILE A 276 48.61 59.94 31.33
CA ILE A 276 48.31 61.11 32.17
C ILE A 276 49.19 61.22 33.41
N VAL A 277 49.18 62.41 34.01
CA VAL A 277 49.85 62.70 35.29
C VAL A 277 48.86 62.53 36.45
N VAL A 278 48.76 61.30 36.95
CA VAL A 278 47.88 60.91 38.06
C VAL A 278 48.19 61.74 39.33
N PRO A 279 47.18 62.39 39.94
CA PRO A 279 47.35 63.08 41.22
C PRO A 279 47.37 62.06 42.38
N THR A 280 48.32 62.22 43.31
CA THR A 280 48.42 61.35 44.48
C THR A 280 47.86 62.03 45.73
N THR A 281 46.78 61.47 46.31
CA THR A 281 46.20 61.95 47.56
C THR A 281 46.74 61.15 48.74
N LEU A 282 47.13 61.86 49.81
CA LEU A 282 47.69 61.25 51.02
C LEU A 282 46.58 60.78 51.95
N VAL A 283 46.56 59.49 52.26
CA VAL A 283 45.68 58.86 53.23
C VAL A 283 46.49 58.42 54.46
N GLY A 284 45.88 58.52 55.64
CA GLY A 284 46.54 58.26 56.92
C GLY A 284 47.38 59.43 57.45
N THR A 285 47.67 59.41 58.75
CA THR A 285 48.34 60.54 59.44
C THR A 285 49.87 60.44 59.38
N SER A 286 50.47 60.83 58.25
CA SER A 286 51.82 61.37 58.30
C SER A 286 51.82 62.65 59.15
N GLN A 287 52.86 62.84 59.97
CA GLN A 287 53.05 64.07 60.76
C GLN A 287 53.98 65.09 60.08
N ASN A 288 54.42 64.83 58.84
CA ASN A 288 55.34 65.68 58.10
C ASN A 288 54.64 66.37 56.91
N ASP A 289 54.08 67.55 57.17
CA ASP A 289 53.45 68.44 56.18
C ASP A 289 54.41 69.01 55.11
N HIS A 290 55.70 68.63 55.13
CA HIS A 290 56.76 69.20 54.31
C HIS A 290 57.42 68.22 53.32
N THR A 291 57.04 66.94 53.32
CA THR A 291 57.56 65.92 52.37
C THR A 291 56.42 65.00 51.93
N ARG A 292 56.08 64.95 50.63
CA ARG A 292 55.06 64.03 50.08
C ARG A 292 55.20 63.76 48.57
N PRO A 293 54.81 62.58 48.09
CA PRO A 293 54.46 62.35 46.69
C PRO A 293 53.38 63.36 46.23
N HIS A 294 53.36 63.67 44.94
CA HIS A 294 52.38 64.60 44.37
C HIS A 294 51.83 64.20 43.00
N ARG A 295 52.64 63.56 42.16
CA ARG A 295 52.32 63.20 40.78
C ARG A 295 52.96 61.85 40.44
N LEU A 296 52.23 61.00 39.74
CA LEU A 296 52.71 59.77 39.13
C LEU A 296 52.39 59.81 37.63
N TRP A 297 53.29 59.32 36.78
CA TRP A 297 53.01 59.08 35.35
C TRP A 297 53.93 57.98 34.81
N SER A 298 53.54 57.35 33.71
CA SER A 298 54.39 56.41 32.96
C SER A 298 54.90 57.02 31.66
N LYS A 299 56.09 56.59 31.23
CA LYS A 299 56.67 56.83 29.90
C LYS A 299 57.73 55.76 29.59
N ASP A 300 57.75 55.24 28.37
CA ASP A 300 58.81 54.38 27.82
C ASP A 300 59.23 53.23 28.76
N GLY A 301 58.25 52.52 29.33
CA GLY A 301 58.47 51.40 30.28
C GLY A 301 58.92 51.81 31.69
N THR A 302 58.97 53.11 32.00
CA THR A 302 59.35 53.68 33.30
C THR A 302 58.18 54.41 33.93
N VAL A 303 57.94 54.17 35.22
CA VAL A 303 57.01 54.95 36.05
C VAL A 303 57.79 55.97 36.87
N TYR A 304 57.34 57.22 36.82
CA TYR A 304 57.95 58.36 37.48
C TYR A 304 57.06 58.83 38.64
N VAL A 305 57.65 59.12 39.79
CA VAL A 305 56.94 59.61 40.98
C VAL A 305 57.60 60.88 41.47
N ALA A 306 56.95 62.03 41.23
CA ALA A 306 57.44 63.32 41.70
C ALA A 306 57.02 63.57 43.15
N VAL A 307 58.03 63.65 44.02
CA VAL A 307 57.94 63.96 45.44
C VAL A 307 58.42 65.39 45.66
N LYS A 308 57.66 66.20 46.42
CA LYS A 308 58.14 67.51 46.89
C LYS A 308 58.53 67.43 48.36
N SER A 309 59.65 68.07 48.71
CA SER A 309 60.26 67.99 50.03
C SER A 309 60.97 69.29 50.41
N THR A 310 61.07 69.61 51.71
CA THR A 310 62.05 70.58 52.24
C THR A 310 63.35 69.92 52.69
N HIS A 311 63.50 68.61 52.49
CA HIS A 311 64.64 67.80 52.93
C HIS A 311 65.08 66.87 51.78
N SER A 312 66.38 66.82 51.47
CA SER A 312 66.92 65.87 50.49
C SER A 312 66.62 64.42 50.90
N LEU A 313 66.39 63.56 49.91
CA LEU A 313 65.84 62.21 50.09
C LEU A 313 66.89 61.14 49.75
N GLN A 314 66.68 59.90 50.21
CA GLN A 314 67.57 58.76 49.94
C GLN A 314 66.94 57.70 49.04
N PHE A 315 65.66 57.39 49.28
CA PHE A 315 64.87 56.45 48.50
C PHE A 315 63.38 56.68 48.76
N ILE A 316 62.55 56.16 47.87
CA ILE A 316 61.13 55.91 48.11
C ILE A 316 60.87 54.41 47.96
N THR A 317 60.11 53.85 48.89
CA THR A 317 59.41 52.57 48.72
C THR A 317 57.96 52.86 48.35
N LEU A 318 57.40 52.19 47.35
CA LEU A 318 56.01 52.26 46.91
C LEU A 318 55.54 50.85 46.58
N ASN A 319 54.42 50.40 47.16
CA ASN A 319 53.91 49.03 47.04
C ASN A 319 54.99 47.94 47.31
N GLY A 320 55.88 48.20 48.27
CA GLY A 320 57.02 47.33 48.60
C GLY A 320 58.26 47.47 47.70
N VAL A 321 58.12 47.96 46.46
CA VAL A 321 59.25 48.23 45.56
C VAL A 321 60.02 49.46 46.03
N THR A 322 61.36 49.40 46.07
CA THR A 322 62.18 50.53 46.53
C THR A 322 63.06 51.08 45.41
N SER A 323 62.89 52.37 45.08
CA SER A 323 63.73 53.10 44.13
C SER A 323 64.68 54.08 44.82
N THR A 324 65.95 53.95 44.45
CA THR A 324 67.05 54.91 44.71
C THR A 324 67.43 55.70 43.45
N ASN A 325 66.72 55.51 42.33
CA ASN A 325 66.99 56.19 41.06
C ASN A 325 66.10 57.43 40.95
N PHE A 326 66.68 58.62 41.05
CA PHE A 326 65.93 59.88 41.02
C PHE A 326 66.72 61.07 40.48
N ASP A 327 65.99 62.08 40.02
CA ASP A 327 66.51 63.43 39.78
C ASP A 327 66.11 64.33 40.98
N GLU A 328 67.07 65.04 41.60
CA GLU A 328 66.82 66.01 42.68
C GLU A 328 67.10 67.42 42.17
N TYR A 329 66.20 68.37 42.44
CA TYR A 329 66.27 69.75 41.95
C TYR A 329 66.70 70.73 43.03
N ASN A 330 67.22 71.90 42.63
CA ASN A 330 67.49 72.99 43.56
C ASN A 330 66.19 73.51 44.24
N PRO A 331 66.28 74.05 45.47
CA PRO A 331 65.16 74.74 46.12
C PRO A 331 64.52 75.81 45.22
N LEU A 332 63.18 75.83 45.23
CA LEU A 332 62.31 76.72 44.46
C LEU A 332 62.40 76.60 42.92
N VAL A 333 63.16 75.65 42.38
CA VAL A 333 63.14 75.33 40.94
C VAL A 333 61.89 74.49 40.61
N PRO A 334 61.03 74.92 39.67
CA PRO A 334 59.89 74.12 39.23
C PRO A 334 60.33 72.98 38.31
N ILE A 335 59.51 71.93 38.24
CA ILE A 335 59.56 70.94 37.16
C ILE A 335 58.38 71.18 36.21
N TYR A 336 58.55 70.84 34.95
CA TYR A 336 57.49 70.81 33.95
C TYR A 336 57.15 69.35 33.66
N ILE A 337 55.86 69.02 33.65
CA ILE A 337 55.36 67.72 33.17
C ILE A 337 54.30 68.05 32.12
N ASP A 338 54.47 67.58 30.89
CA ASP A 338 53.60 67.86 29.75
C ASP A 338 53.38 69.37 29.50
N GLY A 339 54.43 70.15 29.75
CA GLY A 339 54.44 71.61 29.64
C GLY A 339 53.81 72.36 30.83
N VAL A 340 53.15 71.67 31.76
CA VAL A 340 52.55 72.29 32.97
C VAL A 340 53.62 72.52 34.03
N GLU A 341 53.75 73.77 34.50
CA GLU A 341 54.72 74.15 35.55
C GLU A 341 54.23 73.74 36.95
N TYR A 342 55.01 72.91 37.65
CA TYR A 342 54.77 72.54 39.04
C TYR A 342 55.83 73.14 39.97
N ASN A 343 55.41 74.10 40.80
CA ASN A 343 56.28 74.73 41.79
C ASN A 343 56.40 73.88 43.07
N PRO A 344 57.61 73.62 43.60
CA PRO A 344 57.79 72.69 44.73
C PRO A 344 57.23 73.21 46.06
N LYS A 345 57.10 74.53 46.19
CA LYS A 345 56.53 75.23 47.37
C LYS A 345 55.01 75.07 47.49
N ASP A 346 54.30 74.74 46.41
CA ASP A 346 52.86 74.93 46.32
C ASP A 346 52.10 73.89 47.13
N GLY A 347 51.22 74.35 48.02
CA GLY A 347 50.47 73.47 48.92
C GLY A 347 51.33 72.73 49.96
N LEU A 348 52.56 73.18 50.23
CA LEU A 348 53.29 72.83 51.46
C LEU A 348 53.03 73.91 52.52
N LYS A 349 52.96 73.52 53.80
CA LYS A 349 52.78 74.45 54.92
C LYS A 349 54.16 74.87 55.49
N GLY A 350 54.18 75.91 56.32
CA GLY A 350 55.38 76.33 57.06
C GLY A 350 56.46 77.02 56.21
N ASN A 351 57.73 76.79 56.53
CA ASN A 351 58.87 77.38 55.83
C ASN A 351 59.18 76.63 54.53
N THR A 352 58.69 77.15 53.40
CA THR A 352 58.86 76.54 52.07
C THR A 352 60.04 77.06 51.26
N LYS A 353 60.93 77.89 51.85
CA LYS A 353 62.11 78.45 51.14
C LYS A 353 63.08 77.36 50.63
N ASP A 354 63.09 76.21 51.31
CA ASP A 354 63.98 75.07 51.05
C ASP A 354 63.27 73.97 50.21
N SER A 355 62.01 74.21 49.80
CA SER A 355 61.19 73.26 49.04
C SER A 355 61.74 72.99 47.64
N HIS A 356 61.97 71.73 47.32
CA HIS A 356 62.47 71.23 46.04
C HIS A 356 61.69 69.98 45.58
N TRP A 357 61.96 69.55 44.34
CA TRP A 357 61.45 68.32 43.75
C TRP A 357 62.50 67.20 43.79
N THR A 358 62.02 65.97 43.99
CA THR A 358 62.75 64.73 43.78
C THR A 358 61.87 63.80 42.95
N VAL A 359 62.29 63.44 41.74
CA VAL A 359 61.50 62.60 40.82
C VAL A 359 62.12 61.21 40.76
N PHE A 360 61.50 60.26 41.45
CA PHE A 360 61.92 58.86 41.48
C PHE A 360 61.44 58.09 40.26
N LYS A 361 62.18 57.04 39.89
CA LYS A 361 61.98 56.24 38.68
C LYS A 361 61.90 54.76 39.02
N PHE A 362 60.90 54.06 38.51
CA PHE A 362 60.67 52.63 38.68
C PHE A 362 60.48 51.97 37.30
N PRO A 363 60.90 50.71 37.09
CA PRO A 363 60.41 49.94 35.95
C PRO A 363 58.89 49.73 36.08
N LEU A 364 58.17 49.81 34.97
CA LEU A 364 56.70 49.62 34.93
C LEU A 364 56.27 48.25 35.49
N THR A 365 57.07 47.21 35.22
CA THR A 365 56.86 45.82 35.64
C THR A 365 56.93 45.57 37.14
N ASP A 366 57.55 46.48 37.91
CA ASP A 366 57.91 46.17 39.29
C ASP A 366 56.76 46.49 40.26
N LEU A 367 56.01 47.56 39.96
CA LEU A 367 55.12 48.23 40.93
C LEU A 367 53.82 47.48 41.24
N ASN A 368 53.36 46.55 40.40
CA ASN A 368 52.18 45.70 40.61
C ASN A 368 50.97 46.44 41.19
N LEU A 369 50.57 47.51 40.49
CA LEU A 369 49.41 48.32 40.81
C LEU A 369 48.15 47.73 40.15
N ASN A 370 47.00 48.01 40.76
CA ASN A 370 45.64 47.59 40.41
C ASN A 370 44.74 48.85 40.36
N ASP A 371 43.60 48.75 39.69
CA ASP A 371 42.64 49.86 39.56
C ASP A 371 42.10 50.33 40.93
N ASP A 372 41.94 51.65 41.07
CA ASP A 372 41.49 52.36 42.28
C ASP A 372 42.22 51.96 43.60
N GLY A 373 43.44 51.44 43.49
CA GLY A 373 44.18 50.92 44.64
C GLY A 373 44.73 51.98 45.62
N ILE A 374 44.87 51.56 46.88
CA ILE A 374 45.53 52.32 47.95
C ILE A 374 46.90 51.69 48.23
N TYR A 375 47.97 52.49 48.10
CA TYR A 375 49.35 52.01 48.11
C TYR A 375 50.19 52.61 49.23
N THR A 376 50.61 51.77 50.17
CA THR A 376 51.57 52.17 51.20
C THR A 376 52.89 52.58 50.57
N PHE A 377 53.39 53.74 50.98
CA PHE A 377 54.69 54.28 50.59
C PHE A 377 55.54 54.63 51.81
N PHE A 378 56.86 54.66 51.62
CA PHE A 378 57.82 55.12 52.62
C PHE A 378 58.97 55.88 51.97
N ILE A 379 59.11 57.16 52.29
CA ILE A 379 60.22 58.02 51.86
C ILE A 379 61.25 58.11 52.99
N LYS A 380 62.52 57.86 52.65
CA LYS A 380 63.65 58.03 53.55
C LYS A 380 64.29 59.40 53.41
N GLY A 381 64.33 60.18 54.48
CA GLY A 381 64.92 61.52 54.51
C GLY A 381 66.38 61.55 55.01
N ILE A 382 67.21 62.43 54.46
CA ILE A 382 68.57 62.67 54.96
C ILE A 382 68.51 63.49 56.26
N GLY A 383 69.23 63.05 57.29
CA GLY A 383 69.37 63.75 58.58
C GLY A 383 68.69 63.07 59.77
N GLY A 384 67.66 62.26 59.52
CA GLY A 384 66.90 61.54 60.56
C GLY A 384 65.77 62.39 61.16
N GLY A 385 64.62 61.76 61.43
CA GLY A 385 63.39 62.47 61.84
C GLY A 385 62.60 63.14 60.71
N HIS A 386 63.01 62.90 59.45
CA HIS A 386 62.39 63.45 58.24
C HIS A 386 61.74 62.38 57.34
N ASP A 387 61.71 61.12 57.80
CA ASP A 387 61.10 60.01 57.08
C ASP A 387 59.57 60.18 57.02
N VAL A 388 58.96 59.74 55.91
CA VAL A 388 57.50 59.83 55.70
C VAL A 388 56.96 58.50 55.22
N GLY A 389 56.16 57.85 56.07
CA GLY A 389 55.29 56.75 55.68
C GLY A 389 53.82 57.20 55.66
N GLY A 390 53.02 56.51 54.86
CA GLY A 390 51.57 56.70 54.73
C GLY A 390 51.06 55.90 53.54
N ASP A 391 49.82 56.15 53.16
CA ASP A 391 49.21 55.52 51.98
C ASP A 391 48.90 56.56 50.91
N LEU A 392 49.08 56.20 49.64
CA LEU A 392 48.62 56.98 48.49
C LEU A 392 47.32 56.38 47.99
N LEU A 393 46.27 57.20 47.90
CA LEU A 393 45.17 56.94 46.99
C LEU A 393 45.57 57.51 45.61
N PHE A 394 45.40 56.70 44.58
CA PHE A 394 45.44 57.18 43.19
C PHE A 394 44.01 57.54 42.77
N GLU A 395 43.78 58.83 42.52
CA GLU A 395 42.52 59.32 41.99
C GLU A 395 42.59 59.24 40.45
N ILE A 396 42.25 58.07 39.93
CA ILE A 396 42.19 57.81 38.48
C ILE A 396 40.94 58.52 37.91
N PRO A 397 41.04 59.29 36.81
CA PRO A 397 39.87 59.85 36.15
C PRO A 397 38.93 58.77 35.65
N LYS A 398 37.63 59.02 35.78
CA LYS A 398 36.57 58.08 35.41
C LYS A 398 35.75 58.62 34.24
N THR A 399 35.19 57.68 33.49
CA THR A 399 34.33 57.92 32.35
C THR A 399 33.18 56.92 32.38
N ASP A 400 32.10 57.22 31.67
CA ASP A 400 31.03 56.27 31.40
C ASP A 400 31.30 55.61 30.05
N VAL A 401 31.03 54.30 29.93
CA VAL A 401 31.28 53.54 28.70
C VAL A 401 30.02 52.82 28.27
N THR A 402 29.58 53.11 27.05
CA THR A 402 28.36 52.57 26.47
C THR A 402 28.69 51.53 25.39
N ALA A 403 28.18 50.31 25.55
CA ALA A 403 28.20 49.28 24.51
C ALA A 403 26.81 49.10 23.87
N ASN A 404 26.82 48.68 22.61
CA ASN A 404 25.63 48.42 21.80
C ASN A 404 25.56 46.95 21.43
N LYS A 405 24.41 46.32 21.63
CA LYS A 405 24.07 45.04 21.00
C LYS A 405 23.25 45.32 19.74
N VAL A 406 23.64 44.69 18.65
CA VAL A 406 22.91 44.69 17.38
C VAL A 406 22.47 43.26 17.07
N TRP A 407 21.25 43.14 16.54
CA TRP A 407 20.69 41.90 16.01
C TRP A 407 20.40 42.12 14.53
N ASP A 408 21.03 41.32 13.67
CA ASP A 408 20.87 41.36 12.22
C ASP A 408 20.18 40.07 11.77
N GLY A 409 19.00 40.20 11.15
CA GLY A 409 18.05 39.08 11.04
C GLY A 409 17.41 38.66 12.37
N GLY A 410 16.74 37.50 12.37
CA GLY A 410 16.19 36.80 13.53
C GLY A 410 15.02 37.49 14.26
N THR A 411 14.00 36.71 14.61
CA THR A 411 12.87 37.15 15.45
C THR A 411 13.15 37.00 16.93
N GLU A 412 13.68 35.84 17.34
CA GLU A 412 14.00 35.58 18.76
C GLU A 412 15.29 36.26 19.19
N ARG A 413 15.24 36.88 20.38
CA ARG A 413 16.29 37.76 20.91
C ARG A 413 16.37 37.60 22.43
N PRO A 414 16.93 36.47 22.91
CA PRO A 414 17.03 36.18 24.34
C PRO A 414 17.93 37.18 25.07
N SER A 415 17.81 37.23 26.40
CA SER A 415 18.71 38.02 27.24
C SER A 415 20.15 37.50 27.14
N ILE A 416 21.11 38.40 26.93
CA ILE A 416 22.54 38.08 26.77
C ILE A 416 23.36 38.72 27.89
N THR A 417 24.59 38.25 28.09
CA THR A 417 25.54 38.91 29.01
C THR A 417 26.66 39.58 28.23
N LEU A 418 26.67 40.92 28.21
CA LEU A 418 27.76 41.72 27.67
C LEU A 418 28.90 41.83 28.69
N HIS A 419 30.12 41.64 28.20
CA HIS A 419 31.37 41.80 28.93
C HIS A 419 32.05 43.10 28.50
N LEU A 420 32.41 43.96 29.46
CA LEU A 420 33.26 45.11 29.22
C LEU A 420 34.71 44.71 29.46
N LEU A 421 35.51 44.74 28.40
CA LEU A 421 36.95 44.49 28.45
C LEU A 421 37.74 45.80 28.30
N VAL A 422 38.91 45.82 28.91
CA VAL A 422 39.90 46.90 28.75
C VAL A 422 41.28 46.36 28.41
N SER A 423 42.03 47.14 27.64
CA SER A 423 43.46 46.95 27.41
C SER A 423 44.18 48.30 27.44
N ALA A 424 45.34 48.35 28.10
CA ALA A 424 46.28 49.45 27.89
C ALA A 424 47.13 49.16 26.64
N ALA A 425 47.74 50.19 26.05
CA ALA A 425 48.53 50.03 24.83
C ALA A 425 49.67 49.00 25.02
N GLY A 426 49.59 47.88 24.27
CA GLY A 426 50.54 46.76 24.31
C GLY A 426 50.14 45.58 25.22
N GLU A 427 48.95 45.59 25.81
CA GLU A 427 48.45 44.54 26.70
C GLU A 427 47.24 43.79 26.12
N ALA A 428 46.99 42.58 26.63
CA ALA A 428 45.83 41.79 26.24
C ALA A 428 44.54 42.35 26.89
N PRO A 429 43.39 42.37 26.18
CA PRO A 429 42.11 42.70 26.78
C PRO A 429 41.76 41.77 27.95
N HIS A 430 41.22 42.33 29.02
CA HIS A 430 40.66 41.59 30.14
C HIS A 430 39.36 42.22 30.62
N GLN A 431 38.45 41.39 31.10
CA GLN A 431 37.14 41.79 31.58
C GLN A 431 37.22 42.53 32.93
N ILE A 432 36.55 43.68 33.04
CA ILE A 432 36.46 44.47 34.29
C ILE A 432 35.04 44.63 34.83
N LYS A 433 34.02 44.56 33.96
CA LYS A 433 32.59 44.57 34.31
C LYS A 433 31.82 43.66 33.35
N ASN A 434 30.60 43.30 33.73
CA ASN A 434 29.60 42.75 32.83
C ASN A 434 28.23 43.39 33.07
N ALA A 435 27.28 43.11 32.20
CA ALA A 435 25.87 43.44 32.36
C ALA A 435 25.03 42.47 31.52
N THR A 436 23.88 42.05 32.06
CA THR A 436 22.85 41.40 31.24
C THR A 436 22.07 42.49 30.50
N VAL A 437 21.76 42.27 29.22
CA VAL A 437 20.81 43.08 28.44
C VAL A 437 19.72 42.19 27.86
N ASP A 438 18.50 42.71 27.84
CA ASP A 438 17.27 41.99 27.47
C ASP A 438 16.36 42.77 26.51
N GLY A 439 16.76 43.97 26.09
CA GLY A 439 15.99 44.83 25.19
C GLY A 439 14.97 45.74 25.90
N ASN A 440 14.84 45.68 27.23
CA ASN A 440 14.01 46.61 28.01
C ASN A 440 14.76 47.91 28.39
N GLU A 441 16.00 48.08 27.96
CA GLU A 441 16.79 49.30 28.21
C GLU A 441 16.24 50.50 27.44
N ILE A 442 16.71 51.71 27.77
CA ILE A 442 16.33 52.94 27.06
C ILE A 442 17.61 53.73 26.72
N PRO A 443 18.10 53.68 25.46
CA PRO A 443 17.56 52.89 24.33
C PRO A 443 17.77 51.39 24.51
N ALA A 444 16.89 50.58 23.93
CA ALA A 444 16.94 49.12 23.99
C ALA A 444 18.24 48.57 23.38
N TRP A 445 18.73 47.46 23.93
CA TRP A 445 19.97 46.79 23.49
C TRP A 445 21.23 47.66 23.64
N GLN A 446 21.20 48.63 24.55
CA GLN A 446 22.35 49.47 24.89
C GLN A 446 22.57 49.47 26.40
N TYR A 447 23.81 49.25 26.84
CA TYR A 447 24.18 49.32 28.26
C TYR A 447 25.32 50.31 28.48
N THR A 448 25.22 51.10 29.55
CA THR A 448 26.28 52.04 29.96
C THR A 448 26.82 51.65 31.33
N TRP A 449 28.09 51.27 31.39
CA TRP A 449 28.81 51.13 32.66
C TRP A 449 29.32 52.50 33.11
N GLU A 450 28.59 53.10 34.05
CA GLU A 450 28.99 54.37 34.68
C GLU A 450 30.30 54.22 35.50
N GLU A 451 31.04 55.31 35.65
CA GLU A 451 32.18 55.46 36.57
C GLU A 451 33.26 54.34 36.44
N VAL A 452 33.62 53.96 35.20
CA VAL A 452 34.78 53.09 34.94
C VAL A 452 36.09 53.90 34.91
N PRO A 453 37.24 53.34 35.35
CA PRO A 453 38.54 53.99 35.18
C PRO A 453 38.84 54.24 33.69
N GLN A 454 39.12 55.49 33.29
CA GLN A 454 39.53 55.82 31.91
C GLN A 454 41.00 55.42 31.65
N TYR A 455 41.81 55.32 32.70
CA TYR A 455 43.24 55.06 32.63
C TYR A 455 43.62 53.95 33.59
N ASP A 456 44.73 53.27 33.30
CA ASP A 456 45.34 52.31 34.20
C ASP A 456 46.03 52.99 35.40
N PRO A 457 46.47 52.23 36.41
CA PRO A 457 47.13 52.77 37.61
C PRO A 457 48.49 53.44 37.35
N TYR A 458 49.05 53.28 36.15
CA TYR A 458 50.28 53.90 35.67
C TYR A 458 50.01 55.13 34.79
N GLY A 459 48.73 55.46 34.59
CA GLY A 459 48.22 56.60 33.83
C GLY A 459 47.99 56.36 32.34
N ARG A 460 48.20 55.16 31.78
CA ARG A 460 47.93 54.88 30.34
C ARG A 460 46.43 54.77 30.09
N GLU A 461 45.93 55.37 29.02
CA GLU A 461 44.51 55.32 28.64
C GLU A 461 44.07 53.90 28.26
N TYR A 462 42.90 53.49 28.74
CA TYR A 462 42.28 52.22 28.40
C TYR A 462 41.55 52.30 27.06
N ILE A 463 41.81 51.31 26.21
CA ILE A 463 40.96 50.98 25.06
C ILE A 463 39.89 50.03 25.57
N PHE A 464 38.63 50.48 25.52
CA PHE A 464 37.46 49.68 25.88
C PHE A 464 36.94 48.90 24.67
N THR A 465 36.57 47.64 24.91
CA THR A 465 35.84 46.81 23.92
C THR A 465 34.72 46.04 24.60
N ALA A 466 33.69 45.71 23.85
CA ALA A 466 32.61 44.82 24.28
C ALA A 466 32.80 43.42 23.68
N ASP A 467 32.38 42.41 24.43
CA ASP A 467 32.15 41.04 23.95
C ASP A 467 30.85 40.51 24.59
N GLU A 468 30.37 39.36 24.16
CA GLU A 468 29.23 38.65 24.71
C GLU A 468 29.68 37.28 25.24
N ALA A 469 29.22 36.90 26.43
CA ALA A 469 29.62 35.65 27.08
C ALA A 469 29.20 34.42 26.25
N ASP A 470 27.92 34.35 25.92
CA ASP A 470 27.27 33.20 25.30
C ASP A 470 26.51 33.67 24.06
N VAL A 471 26.74 33.02 22.92
CA VAL A 471 26.05 33.31 21.65
C VAL A 471 24.80 32.43 21.58
N PRO A 472 23.59 32.98 21.35
CA PRO A 472 22.39 32.18 21.17
C PRO A 472 22.46 31.24 19.97
N VAL A 473 21.64 30.18 19.99
CA VAL A 473 21.43 29.28 18.85
C VAL A 473 21.04 30.05 17.59
N ASN A 474 21.38 29.51 16.41
CA ASN A 474 21.09 30.11 15.10
C ASN A 474 21.66 31.53 14.86
N TYR A 475 22.61 31.99 15.69
CA TYR A 475 23.30 33.28 15.52
C TYR A 475 24.82 33.14 15.48
N VAL A 476 25.47 33.97 14.67
CA VAL A 476 26.93 34.13 14.63
C VAL A 476 27.31 35.52 15.16
N LYS A 477 28.17 35.55 16.18
CA LYS A 477 28.66 36.78 16.84
C LYS A 477 29.82 37.42 16.07
N SER A 478 29.79 38.74 15.95
CA SER A 478 30.88 39.59 15.46
C SER A 478 31.08 40.81 16.36
N LEU A 479 32.29 41.37 16.38
CA LEU A 479 32.71 42.43 17.32
C LEU A 479 33.32 43.62 16.56
N ASP A 480 32.83 44.83 16.82
CA ASP A 480 33.43 46.10 16.36
C ASP A 480 33.53 47.10 17.52
N GLY A 481 34.68 47.09 18.21
CA GLY A 481 34.97 47.97 19.33
C GLY A 481 34.01 47.77 20.50
N LEU A 482 33.03 48.68 20.65
CA LEU A 482 31.97 48.65 21.66
C LEU A 482 30.62 48.15 21.11
N THR A 483 30.60 47.61 19.89
CA THR A 483 29.42 47.02 19.27
C THR A 483 29.58 45.51 19.16
N VAL A 484 28.62 44.77 19.71
CA VAL A 484 28.48 43.32 19.53
C VAL A 484 27.32 43.10 18.57
N THR A 485 27.54 42.42 17.45
CA THR A 485 26.50 42.15 16.44
C THR A 485 26.33 40.65 16.29
N ASN A 486 25.10 40.16 16.49
CA ASN A 486 24.75 38.78 16.17
C ASN A 486 23.94 38.77 14.87
N THR A 487 24.45 38.06 13.87
CA THR A 487 23.81 37.85 12.58
C THR A 487 23.13 36.48 12.59
N TYR A 488 21.83 36.45 12.28
CA TYR A 488 21.03 35.24 12.22
C TYR A 488 21.47 34.38 11.04
N ASN A 489 21.87 33.15 11.33
CA ASN A 489 22.42 32.17 10.43
C ASN A 489 22.11 30.78 11.01
N PRO A 490 20.85 30.31 10.94
CA PRO A 490 20.50 28.96 11.34
C PRO A 490 21.24 27.92 10.50
N GLU A 491 21.42 26.73 11.06
CA GLU A 491 21.67 25.53 10.25
C GLU A 491 20.33 25.09 9.66
N GLN A 492 20.31 24.77 8.36
CA GLN A 492 19.07 24.46 7.64
C GLN A 492 19.18 23.16 6.83
N ILE A 493 18.04 22.48 6.69
CA ILE A 493 17.84 21.22 5.98
C ILE A 493 16.63 21.31 5.03
N ASP A 494 16.61 20.40 4.06
CA ASP A 494 15.54 20.24 3.08
C ASP A 494 14.95 18.83 3.24
N ILE A 495 13.65 18.70 3.53
CA ILE A 495 12.98 17.39 3.70
C ILE A 495 12.25 17.02 2.41
N HIS A 496 12.71 15.96 1.74
CA HIS A 496 12.07 15.45 0.54
C HIS A 496 10.86 14.55 0.87
N VAL A 497 9.82 14.63 0.05
CA VAL A 497 8.61 13.79 0.18
C VAL A 497 8.23 13.20 -1.18
N THR A 498 8.00 11.89 -1.23
CA THR A 498 7.45 11.17 -2.38
C THR A 498 6.08 10.57 -2.05
N LYS A 499 5.28 10.30 -3.08
CA LYS A 499 3.94 9.70 -2.97
C LYS A 499 3.85 8.43 -3.82
N GLU A 500 3.42 7.34 -3.20
CA GLU A 500 3.14 6.05 -3.86
C GLU A 500 1.66 5.68 -3.77
N TRP A 501 1.19 4.90 -4.75
CA TRP A 501 -0.21 4.53 -4.91
C TRP A 501 -0.36 3.02 -5.13
N ILE A 502 -1.09 2.35 -4.25
CA ILE A 502 -1.50 0.95 -4.39
C ILE A 502 -2.97 0.95 -4.79
N GLY A 503 -3.21 0.97 -6.11
CA GLY A 503 -4.52 1.13 -6.73
C GLY A 503 -4.51 2.23 -7.80
N PRO A 504 -5.69 2.72 -8.22
CA PRO A 504 -5.76 3.95 -9.00
C PRO A 504 -5.22 5.14 -8.20
N ALA A 505 -4.56 6.08 -8.87
CA ALA A 505 -4.14 7.34 -8.23
C ALA A 505 -5.26 8.39 -8.25
N ALA A 506 -5.30 9.26 -7.24
CA ALA A 506 -6.10 10.49 -7.28
C ALA A 506 -5.48 11.54 -8.24
N GLU A 507 -6.18 12.66 -8.48
CA GLU A 507 -5.63 13.77 -9.30
C GLU A 507 -4.44 14.47 -8.61
N ALA A 508 -4.51 14.60 -7.28
CA ALA A 508 -3.49 15.21 -6.43
C ALA A 508 -3.69 14.81 -4.96
N VAL A 509 -2.68 15.05 -4.13
CA VAL A 509 -2.67 14.88 -2.68
C VAL A 509 -2.07 16.12 -2.02
N THR A 510 -2.42 16.39 -0.75
CA THR A 510 -1.76 17.44 0.05
C THR A 510 -1.11 16.83 1.28
N VAL A 511 0.17 17.12 1.49
CA VAL A 511 0.95 16.69 2.65
C VAL A 511 1.29 17.91 3.50
N GLN A 512 1.09 17.82 4.81
CA GLN A 512 1.40 18.84 5.81
C GLN A 512 2.72 18.52 6.52
N LEU A 513 3.48 19.56 6.89
CA LEU A 513 4.68 19.45 7.72
C LEU A 513 4.37 19.83 9.17
N PHE A 514 4.77 18.98 10.11
CA PHE A 514 4.72 19.22 11.54
C PHE A 514 6.14 19.40 12.10
N ALA A 515 6.29 20.27 13.08
CA ALA A 515 7.50 20.52 13.86
C ALA A 515 7.17 20.33 15.34
N ASP A 516 7.88 19.44 16.03
CA ASP A 516 7.65 19.06 17.42
C ASP A 516 6.18 18.72 17.71
N GLY A 517 5.55 17.99 16.78
CA GLY A 517 4.13 17.60 16.83
C GLY A 517 3.12 18.73 16.55
N THR A 518 3.58 19.92 16.15
CA THR A 518 2.73 21.08 15.84
C THR A 518 2.72 21.39 14.34
N ASP A 519 1.54 21.59 13.75
CA ASP A 519 1.38 21.95 12.34
C ASP A 519 2.08 23.29 12.03
N THR A 520 3.02 23.26 11.08
CA THR A 520 3.77 24.45 10.65
C THR A 520 2.97 25.36 9.72
N GLY A 521 1.84 24.89 9.19
CA GLY A 521 1.09 25.53 8.11
C GLY A 521 1.78 25.45 6.73
N ARG A 522 2.94 24.78 6.63
CA ARG A 522 3.57 24.47 5.33
C ARG A 522 2.94 23.21 4.76
N THR A 523 2.66 23.23 3.45
CA THR A 523 2.14 22.06 2.72
C THR A 523 2.85 21.87 1.39
N LEU A 524 2.87 20.63 0.90
CA LEU A 524 3.23 20.25 -0.47
C LEU A 524 1.99 19.67 -1.16
N VAL A 525 1.89 19.87 -2.47
CA VAL A 525 0.82 19.27 -3.30
C VAL A 525 1.45 18.35 -4.33
N LEU A 526 1.37 17.05 -4.10
CA LEU A 526 1.99 16.03 -4.96
C LEU A 526 0.95 15.56 -6.01
N ASN A 527 1.40 15.38 -7.25
CA ASN A 527 0.56 15.04 -8.40
C ASN A 527 1.43 14.54 -9.57
N GLU A 528 0.82 14.11 -10.67
CA GLU A 528 1.56 13.64 -11.86
C GLU A 528 2.57 14.67 -12.42
N ALA A 529 2.26 15.98 -12.35
CA ALA A 529 3.11 17.02 -12.95
C ALA A 529 4.39 17.35 -12.16
N ASN A 530 4.48 17.01 -10.88
CA ASN A 530 5.75 16.97 -10.13
C ASN A 530 6.28 15.52 -9.93
N ASN A 531 5.80 14.57 -10.74
CA ASN A 531 6.15 13.14 -10.65
C ASN A 531 5.93 12.59 -9.24
N TRP A 532 4.87 13.03 -8.57
CA TRP A 532 4.51 12.61 -7.21
C TRP A 532 5.59 12.89 -6.15
N SER A 533 6.42 13.92 -6.35
CA SER A 533 7.52 14.27 -5.44
C SER A 533 7.75 15.78 -5.32
N ASP A 534 8.10 16.26 -4.13
CA ASP A 534 8.43 17.67 -3.84
C ASP A 534 9.23 17.79 -2.52
N THR A 535 9.63 18.99 -2.10
CA THR A 535 10.56 19.19 -0.97
C THR A 535 10.19 20.37 -0.07
N PHE A 536 10.12 20.13 1.25
CA PHE A 536 10.07 21.18 2.26
C PHE A 536 11.48 21.76 2.50
N ALA A 537 11.87 22.75 1.69
CA ALA A 537 13.17 23.40 1.77
C ALA A 537 13.29 24.46 2.88
N ASP A 538 14.52 24.89 3.20
CA ASP A 538 14.83 26.00 4.12
C ASP A 538 14.31 25.78 5.57
N LEU A 539 14.32 24.56 6.10
CA LEU A 539 13.88 24.25 7.48
C LEU A 539 15.03 24.36 8.48
N ASN A 540 14.84 25.05 9.60
CA ASN A 540 15.86 25.17 10.66
C ASN A 540 16.09 23.82 11.36
N VAL A 541 17.34 23.44 11.61
CA VAL A 541 17.67 22.23 12.40
C VAL A 541 17.36 22.41 13.88
N PHE A 542 17.55 23.61 14.42
CA PHE A 542 17.38 23.92 15.84
C PHE A 542 16.29 24.99 16.06
N ASP A 543 15.51 24.84 17.11
CA ASP A 543 14.50 25.82 17.54
C ASP A 543 15.14 27.10 18.09
N ASP A 544 14.64 28.25 17.64
CA ASP A 544 15.16 29.58 17.96
C ASP A 544 14.99 29.97 19.45
N GLN A 545 14.07 29.34 20.19
CA GLN A 545 13.79 29.68 21.60
C GLN A 545 14.52 28.78 22.60
N THR A 546 14.59 27.47 22.33
CA THR A 546 15.13 26.45 23.24
C THR A 546 16.54 26.00 22.85
N GLY A 547 16.90 26.08 21.57
CA GLY A 547 18.14 25.51 21.02
C GLY A 547 18.15 23.98 20.93
N ASN A 548 17.02 23.31 21.16
CA ASN A 548 16.87 21.89 20.89
C ASN A 548 16.78 21.65 19.37
N GLN A 549 17.12 20.43 18.93
CA GLN A 549 16.88 20.00 17.55
C GLN A 549 15.37 19.81 17.32
N ILE A 550 14.85 20.31 16.19
CA ILE A 550 13.44 20.21 15.83
C ILE A 550 13.13 18.81 15.29
N SER A 551 12.11 18.15 15.84
CA SER A 551 11.59 16.89 15.32
C SER A 551 10.56 17.17 14.23
N TYR A 552 10.91 16.91 12.97
CA TYR A 552 10.03 17.08 11.83
C TYR A 552 9.34 15.78 11.43
N THR A 553 8.03 15.84 11.22
CA THR A 553 7.22 14.74 10.66
C THR A 553 6.27 15.28 9.60
N VAL A 554 5.73 14.39 8.75
CA VAL A 554 4.72 14.75 7.75
C VAL A 554 3.43 13.96 7.96
N GLN A 555 2.30 14.53 7.53
CA GLN A 555 1.00 13.87 7.55
C GLN A 555 0.24 14.17 6.25
N GLU A 556 -0.43 13.17 5.68
CA GLU A 556 -1.36 13.38 4.56
C GLU A 556 -2.70 13.98 5.04
N ILE A 557 -3.37 14.77 4.19
CA ILE A 557 -4.78 15.12 4.37
C ILE A 557 -5.65 14.02 3.77
N ASP A 558 -6.41 13.33 4.63
CA ASP A 558 -7.29 12.19 4.31
C ASP A 558 -8.00 12.28 2.94
N ILE A 559 -7.77 11.29 2.08
CA ILE A 559 -8.46 11.14 0.78
C ILE A 559 -9.55 10.06 0.92
N PRO A 560 -10.84 10.39 0.71
CA PRO A 560 -11.91 9.39 0.73
C PRO A 560 -11.70 8.29 -0.31
N GLY A 561 -11.78 7.02 0.10
CA GLY A 561 -11.51 5.86 -0.75
C GLY A 561 -10.08 5.29 -0.62
N TYR A 562 -9.28 5.78 0.33
CA TYR A 562 -7.90 5.34 0.56
C TYR A 562 -7.53 5.33 2.04
N SER A 563 -6.77 4.31 2.45
CA SER A 563 -5.93 4.33 3.65
C SER A 563 -4.55 4.88 3.31
N SER A 564 -4.02 5.80 4.13
CA SER A 564 -2.68 6.38 4.00
C SER A 564 -1.71 5.83 5.04
N ASP A 565 -0.47 5.56 4.64
CA ASP A 565 0.66 5.26 5.52
C ASP A 565 1.86 6.19 5.22
N VAL A 566 2.71 6.44 6.22
CA VAL A 566 3.85 7.36 6.14
C VAL A 566 5.10 6.69 6.70
N LEU A 567 6.06 6.42 5.82
CA LEU A 567 7.35 5.80 6.15
C LEU A 567 8.51 6.74 5.85
N GLY A 568 9.69 6.45 6.40
CA GLY A 568 10.91 7.24 6.20
C GLY A 568 11.26 8.16 7.37
N SER A 569 12.15 9.13 7.13
CA SER A 569 12.69 10.01 8.18
C SER A 569 13.21 11.32 7.59
N VAL A 570 13.58 12.27 8.46
CA VAL A 570 14.17 13.57 8.07
C VAL A 570 15.41 13.39 7.17
N ASP A 571 16.28 12.42 7.48
CA ASP A 571 17.53 12.17 6.74
C ASP A 571 17.34 11.44 5.40
N ASN A 572 16.32 10.59 5.30
CA ASN A 572 16.06 9.76 4.11
C ASN A 572 14.95 10.33 3.20
N GLY A 573 14.22 11.33 3.68
CA GLY A 573 12.92 11.73 3.13
C GLY A 573 11.77 10.84 3.62
N PHE A 574 10.54 11.27 3.34
CA PHE A 574 9.33 10.53 3.66
C PHE A 574 8.66 9.98 2.40
N VAL A 575 8.19 8.74 2.47
CA VAL A 575 7.33 8.11 1.45
C VAL A 575 5.93 8.02 2.04
N VAL A 576 4.95 8.60 1.34
CA VAL A 576 3.54 8.55 1.73
C VAL A 576 2.83 7.58 0.78
N THR A 577 2.28 6.47 1.27
CA THR A 577 1.68 5.43 0.43
C THR A 577 0.17 5.37 0.64
N ASN A 578 -0.62 5.46 -0.44
CA ASN A 578 -2.08 5.31 -0.36
C ASN A 578 -2.55 4.02 -1.01
N THR A 579 -3.24 3.20 -0.23
CA THR A 579 -3.87 1.96 -0.69
C THR A 579 -5.36 2.20 -0.85
N ASN A 580 -5.91 1.89 -2.03
CA ASN A 580 -7.34 2.08 -2.32
C ASN A 580 -8.19 1.12 -1.46
N ASP A 581 -9.17 1.66 -0.74
CA ASP A 581 -10.04 0.92 0.19
C ASP A 581 -11.45 0.66 -0.35
N GLU A 582 -11.71 0.96 -1.63
CA GLU A 582 -13.03 0.74 -2.24
C GLU A 582 -13.41 -0.75 -2.19
N THR A 583 -14.61 -1.01 -1.66
CA THR A 583 -15.23 -2.33 -1.65
C THR A 583 -16.42 -2.42 -2.61
N LEU A 584 -16.85 -3.65 -2.90
CA LEU A 584 -18.06 -3.97 -3.65
C LEU A 584 -18.78 -5.19 -3.05
N ASP A 585 -20.07 -5.32 -3.37
CA ASP A 585 -20.89 -6.47 -2.95
C ASP A 585 -21.34 -7.27 -4.18
N ILE A 586 -20.99 -8.56 -4.26
CA ILE A 586 -21.42 -9.45 -5.35
C ILE A 586 -22.73 -10.11 -4.95
N GLN A 587 -23.83 -9.61 -5.52
CA GLN A 587 -25.16 -10.18 -5.36
C GLN A 587 -25.28 -11.51 -6.13
N VAL A 588 -25.93 -12.52 -5.53
CA VAL A 588 -26.20 -13.81 -6.17
C VAL A 588 -27.64 -14.27 -5.93
N ALA A 589 -28.32 -14.66 -7.02
CA ALA A 589 -29.66 -15.23 -7.01
C ALA A 589 -29.67 -16.67 -7.56
N LYS A 590 -30.64 -17.48 -7.11
CA LYS A 590 -30.85 -18.86 -7.56
C LYS A 590 -32.27 -19.07 -8.10
N GLU A 591 -32.35 -19.64 -9.28
CA GLU A 591 -33.59 -20.06 -9.94
C GLU A 591 -33.62 -21.58 -10.17
N TRP A 592 -34.82 -22.13 -10.34
CA TRP A 592 -35.05 -23.57 -10.48
C TRP A 592 -36.05 -23.83 -11.61
N VAL A 593 -35.71 -24.77 -12.50
CA VAL A 593 -36.59 -25.36 -13.51
C VAL A 593 -36.81 -26.82 -13.13
N GLY A 594 -38.03 -27.13 -12.69
CA GLY A 594 -38.37 -28.38 -12.01
C GLY A 594 -38.44 -28.21 -10.49
N PRO A 595 -38.49 -29.31 -9.72
CA PRO A 595 -38.43 -29.28 -8.27
C PRO A 595 -37.15 -28.59 -7.77
N ALA A 596 -37.26 -27.74 -6.75
CA ALA A 596 -36.10 -27.16 -6.08
C ALA A 596 -35.49 -28.14 -5.07
N ALA A 597 -34.17 -28.12 -4.93
CA ALA A 597 -33.49 -28.80 -3.82
C ALA A 597 -33.73 -28.09 -2.47
N ASN A 598 -33.20 -28.64 -1.38
CA ASN A 598 -33.31 -28.02 -0.05
C ASN A 598 -32.49 -26.72 0.05
N GLU A 599 -31.27 -26.76 -0.50
CA GLU A 599 -30.28 -25.68 -0.50
C GLU A 599 -29.24 -25.93 -1.60
N VAL A 600 -28.42 -24.92 -1.90
CA VAL A 600 -27.28 -24.99 -2.81
C VAL A 600 -26.19 -24.02 -2.35
N THR A 601 -24.93 -24.30 -2.65
CA THR A 601 -23.79 -23.49 -2.20
C THR A 601 -23.08 -22.86 -3.38
N ILE A 602 -22.79 -21.55 -3.27
CA ILE A 602 -21.99 -20.78 -4.21
C ILE A 602 -20.64 -20.46 -3.55
N GLN A 603 -19.55 -20.65 -4.27
CA GLN A 603 -18.17 -20.37 -3.86
C GLN A 603 -17.64 -19.12 -4.57
N LEU A 604 -16.78 -18.36 -3.88
CA LEU A 604 -16.09 -17.19 -4.44
C LEU A 604 -14.63 -17.49 -4.75
N PHE A 605 -14.19 -17.10 -5.95
CA PHE A 605 -12.81 -17.16 -6.40
C PHE A 605 -12.31 -15.73 -6.68
N SER A 606 -11.05 -15.47 -6.35
CA SER A 606 -10.34 -14.21 -6.56
C SER A 606 -9.10 -14.48 -7.42
N GLY A 607 -8.99 -13.84 -8.58
CA GLY A 607 -7.88 -14.08 -9.52
C GLY A 607 -7.78 -15.53 -10.01
N GLY A 608 -8.87 -16.29 -9.95
CA GLY A 608 -8.91 -17.73 -10.24
C GLY A 608 -8.55 -18.67 -9.08
N VAL A 609 -8.19 -18.14 -7.91
CA VAL A 609 -7.91 -18.91 -6.68
C VAL A 609 -9.15 -18.98 -5.79
N ASP A 610 -9.45 -20.14 -5.21
CA ASP A 610 -10.54 -20.32 -4.24
C ASP A 610 -10.26 -19.47 -2.98
N THR A 611 -11.21 -18.61 -2.61
CA THR A 611 -11.09 -17.78 -1.38
C THR A 611 -11.45 -18.55 -0.11
N GLY A 612 -12.13 -19.70 -0.25
CA GLY A 612 -12.78 -20.40 0.85
C GLY A 612 -14.11 -19.77 1.30
N GLU A 613 -14.48 -18.59 0.78
CA GLU A 613 -15.78 -17.97 1.07
C GLU A 613 -16.91 -18.67 0.31
N MET A 614 -18.01 -18.95 1.01
CA MET A 614 -19.16 -19.64 0.47
C MET A 614 -20.47 -19.07 1.03
N ILE A 615 -21.48 -18.95 0.17
CA ILE A 615 -22.86 -18.61 0.57
C ILE A 615 -23.80 -19.76 0.24
N THR A 616 -24.70 -20.08 1.17
CA THR A 616 -25.73 -21.12 0.98
C THR A 616 -27.08 -20.46 0.68
N LEU A 617 -27.63 -20.75 -0.49
CA LEU A 617 -28.92 -20.24 -0.96
C LEU A 617 -30.00 -21.31 -0.71
N ASN A 618 -31.14 -20.92 -0.15
CA ASN A 618 -32.26 -21.81 0.17
C ASN A 618 -33.59 -21.05 0.29
N ALA A 619 -34.68 -21.79 0.54
CA ALA A 619 -36.02 -21.20 0.65
C ALA A 619 -36.18 -20.17 1.80
N THR A 620 -35.26 -20.08 2.77
CA THR A 620 -35.36 -19.13 3.91
C THR A 620 -34.74 -17.77 3.62
N ASN A 621 -33.70 -17.69 2.76
CA ASN A 621 -33.17 -16.44 2.22
C ASN A 621 -33.77 -16.10 0.84
N ASN A 622 -34.93 -16.67 0.52
CA ASN A 622 -35.64 -16.52 -0.75
C ASN A 622 -34.74 -16.81 -1.98
N TRP A 623 -33.82 -17.77 -1.86
CA TRP A 623 -32.87 -18.14 -2.90
C TRP A 623 -31.95 -16.98 -3.34
N SER A 624 -31.58 -16.11 -2.39
CA SER A 624 -30.73 -14.93 -2.63
C SER A 624 -29.72 -14.69 -1.51
N GLY A 625 -28.57 -14.12 -1.85
CA GLY A 625 -27.49 -13.77 -0.93
C GLY A 625 -26.44 -12.89 -1.61
N ALA A 626 -25.38 -12.53 -0.89
CA ALA A 626 -24.28 -11.75 -1.43
C ALA A 626 -22.96 -12.10 -0.74
N PHE A 627 -21.86 -11.87 -1.44
CA PHE A 627 -20.53 -11.67 -0.84
C PHE A 627 -20.35 -10.17 -0.64
N GLU A 628 -20.22 -9.70 0.59
CA GLU A 628 -20.27 -8.27 0.95
C GLU A 628 -18.89 -7.73 1.36
N ASN A 629 -18.62 -6.46 1.10
CA ASN A 629 -17.38 -5.74 1.47
C ASN A 629 -16.08 -6.29 0.83
N LEU A 630 -16.18 -6.90 -0.36
CA LEU A 630 -15.02 -7.41 -1.09
C LEU A 630 -14.15 -6.27 -1.62
N ARG A 631 -12.81 -6.31 -1.41
CA ARG A 631 -11.89 -5.27 -1.95
C ARG A 631 -11.97 -5.23 -3.48
N LYS A 632 -12.07 -4.04 -4.06
CA LYS A 632 -12.09 -3.84 -5.52
C LYS A 632 -10.69 -3.93 -6.14
N TYR A 633 -9.65 -3.65 -5.34
CA TYR A 633 -8.24 -3.68 -5.73
C TYR A 633 -7.44 -4.46 -4.69
N ASP A 634 -6.43 -5.19 -5.16
CA ASP A 634 -5.50 -5.94 -4.32
C ASP A 634 -4.65 -4.99 -3.46
N GLU A 635 -4.43 -5.37 -2.20
CA GLU A 635 -3.91 -4.47 -1.17
C GLU A 635 -2.38 -4.32 -1.17
N THR A 636 -1.68 -5.13 -1.97
CA THR A 636 -0.22 -5.07 -2.14
C THR A 636 0.16 -4.57 -3.53
N THR A 637 -0.54 -5.04 -4.57
CA THR A 637 -0.22 -4.76 -5.98
C THR A 637 -1.07 -3.67 -6.62
N GLY A 638 -2.21 -3.31 -6.02
CA GLY A 638 -3.13 -2.31 -6.56
C GLY A 638 -3.91 -2.74 -7.81
N VAL A 639 -3.75 -3.99 -8.26
CA VAL A 639 -4.44 -4.53 -9.44
C VAL A 639 -5.94 -4.71 -9.13
N LYS A 640 -6.84 -4.37 -10.07
CA LYS A 640 -8.28 -4.63 -9.89
C LYS A 640 -8.50 -6.13 -9.75
N ILE A 641 -9.16 -6.56 -8.68
CA ILE A 641 -9.45 -7.97 -8.45
C ILE A 641 -10.52 -8.44 -9.45
N ASP A 642 -10.27 -9.59 -10.09
CA ASP A 642 -11.24 -10.30 -10.91
C ASP A 642 -11.92 -11.38 -10.06
N TYR A 643 -13.21 -11.21 -9.80
CA TYR A 643 -14.00 -12.08 -8.96
C TYR A 643 -14.88 -13.02 -9.78
N ILE A 644 -14.78 -14.32 -9.50
CA ILE A 644 -15.54 -15.37 -10.17
C ILE A 644 -16.35 -16.12 -9.12
N VAL A 645 -17.68 -16.12 -9.25
CA VAL A 645 -18.55 -17.02 -8.47
C VAL A 645 -18.82 -18.31 -9.23
N GLN A 646 -18.86 -19.44 -8.52
CA GLN A 646 -19.17 -20.76 -9.07
C GLN A 646 -20.12 -21.51 -8.13
N GLU A 647 -21.09 -22.23 -8.70
CA GLU A 647 -21.98 -23.11 -7.93
C GLU A 647 -21.31 -24.47 -7.69
N VAL A 648 -21.44 -25.00 -6.47
CA VAL A 648 -21.05 -26.37 -6.14
C VAL A 648 -22.00 -27.34 -6.85
N ALA A 649 -21.45 -28.18 -7.72
CA ALA A 649 -22.23 -29.08 -8.57
C ALA A 649 -23.20 -29.97 -7.76
N LEU A 650 -24.45 -30.02 -8.20
CA LEU A 650 -25.55 -30.67 -7.50
C LEU A 650 -26.01 -31.93 -8.26
N GLU A 651 -26.07 -33.07 -7.57
CA GLU A 651 -26.47 -34.34 -8.18
C GLU A 651 -27.92 -34.28 -8.69
N GLY A 652 -28.11 -34.62 -9.98
CA GLY A 652 -29.42 -34.59 -10.64
C GLY A 652 -29.84 -33.23 -11.23
N TYR A 653 -28.93 -32.25 -11.32
CA TYR A 653 -29.22 -30.94 -11.91
C TYR A 653 -28.09 -30.41 -12.81
N THR A 654 -28.47 -29.76 -13.90
CA THR A 654 -27.58 -28.96 -14.76
C THR A 654 -27.72 -27.48 -14.39
N SER A 655 -26.58 -26.81 -14.20
CA SER A 655 -26.51 -25.41 -13.74
C SER A 655 -26.08 -24.47 -14.85
N HIS A 656 -26.79 -23.35 -15.02
CA HIS A 656 -26.44 -22.27 -15.95
C HIS A 656 -26.25 -20.96 -15.20
N LYS A 657 -25.15 -20.23 -15.47
CA LYS A 657 -24.81 -18.94 -14.84
C LYS A 657 -24.95 -17.78 -15.82
N THR A 658 -25.62 -16.71 -15.39
CA THR A 658 -25.72 -15.43 -16.09
C THR A 658 -25.34 -14.26 -15.16
N GLY A 659 -25.12 -13.06 -15.71
CA GLY A 659 -24.80 -11.84 -14.94
C GLY A 659 -23.31 -11.48 -14.86
N SER A 660 -22.97 -10.48 -14.03
CA SER A 660 -21.60 -9.98 -13.81
C SER A 660 -21.36 -9.60 -12.35
N VAL A 661 -20.13 -9.18 -12.01
CA VAL A 661 -19.78 -8.61 -10.69
C VAL A 661 -20.62 -7.36 -10.39
N GLU A 662 -20.84 -6.50 -11.39
CA GLU A 662 -21.55 -5.22 -11.27
C GLU A 662 -23.09 -5.35 -11.35
N GLU A 663 -23.62 -6.33 -12.09
CA GLU A 663 -25.07 -6.58 -12.21
C GLU A 663 -25.60 -7.63 -11.20
N GLY A 664 -24.70 -8.37 -10.55
CA GLY A 664 -25.00 -9.60 -9.81
C GLY A 664 -25.08 -10.81 -10.73
N PHE A 665 -25.03 -12.02 -10.14
CA PHE A 665 -25.10 -13.29 -10.86
C PHE A 665 -26.38 -14.05 -10.56
N THR A 666 -26.98 -14.66 -11.59
CA THR A 666 -28.11 -15.60 -11.43
C THR A 666 -27.69 -16.99 -11.90
N PHE A 667 -27.89 -17.98 -11.04
CA PHE A 667 -27.70 -19.39 -11.37
C PHE A 667 -29.06 -20.09 -11.51
N THR A 668 -29.34 -20.70 -12.65
CA THR A 668 -30.58 -21.45 -12.90
C THR A 668 -30.27 -22.95 -12.94
N ASN A 669 -30.93 -23.76 -12.09
CA ASN A 669 -30.79 -25.23 -12.11
C ASN A 669 -31.99 -25.91 -12.76
N THR A 670 -31.72 -26.68 -13.81
CA THR A 670 -32.69 -27.55 -14.47
C THR A 670 -32.57 -28.95 -13.89
N ASN A 671 -33.70 -29.54 -13.51
CA ASN A 671 -33.76 -30.90 -12.99
C ASN A 671 -33.59 -31.94 -14.11
N ASP A 672 -32.65 -32.87 -13.94
CA ASP A 672 -32.30 -33.92 -14.91
C ASP A 672 -32.76 -35.32 -14.47
N GLU A 673 -33.82 -35.44 -13.67
CA GLU A 673 -34.44 -36.72 -13.35
C GLU A 673 -35.00 -37.36 -14.63
N LEU A 674 -34.45 -38.52 -14.99
CA LEU A 674 -34.92 -39.33 -16.11
C LEU A 674 -35.82 -40.47 -15.60
N ILE A 675 -36.86 -40.77 -16.38
CA ILE A 675 -37.79 -41.88 -16.16
C ILE A 675 -37.84 -42.81 -17.38
N ASP A 676 -38.31 -44.03 -17.12
CA ASP A 676 -38.60 -45.04 -18.13
C ASP A 676 -40.12 -45.19 -18.27
N VAL A 677 -40.67 -44.90 -19.45
CA VAL A 677 -42.11 -45.01 -19.72
C VAL A 677 -42.44 -46.40 -20.24
N VAL A 678 -43.17 -47.20 -19.46
CA VAL A 678 -43.55 -48.57 -19.82
C VAL A 678 -44.86 -48.57 -20.61
N VAL A 679 -44.88 -49.24 -21.75
CA VAL A 679 -46.10 -49.47 -22.55
C VAL A 679 -46.40 -50.97 -22.69
N THR A 680 -47.68 -51.31 -22.60
CA THR A 680 -48.18 -52.68 -22.80
C THR A 680 -49.39 -52.70 -23.73
N LYS A 681 -49.59 -53.81 -24.43
CA LYS A 681 -50.69 -54.03 -25.37
C LYS A 681 -51.67 -55.06 -24.84
N GLU A 682 -52.94 -54.71 -24.85
CA GLU A 682 -54.06 -55.62 -24.58
C GLU A 682 -54.89 -55.87 -25.86
N TRP A 683 -55.50 -57.05 -25.90
CA TRP A 683 -56.43 -57.49 -26.95
C TRP A 683 -57.74 -57.99 -26.32
N ILE A 684 -58.86 -57.40 -26.73
CA ILE A 684 -60.22 -57.87 -26.41
C ILE A 684 -60.80 -58.45 -27.69
N GLY A 685 -60.38 -59.68 -28.01
CA GLY A 685 -60.62 -60.35 -29.29
C GLY A 685 -59.49 -61.36 -29.56
N PRO A 686 -59.33 -61.84 -30.80
CA PRO A 686 -58.09 -62.48 -31.22
C PRO A 686 -56.95 -61.44 -31.31
N GLU A 687 -55.71 -61.92 -31.19
CA GLU A 687 -54.51 -61.10 -31.42
C GLU A 687 -54.22 -61.05 -32.94
N THR A 688 -53.78 -59.91 -33.47
CA THR A 688 -53.47 -59.79 -34.91
C THR A 688 -52.24 -58.92 -35.20
N GLY A 689 -51.33 -59.48 -36.01
CA GLY A 689 -50.14 -58.79 -36.51
C GLY A 689 -49.13 -58.41 -35.42
N GLU A 690 -48.34 -57.40 -35.74
CA GLU A 690 -47.60 -56.54 -34.80
C GLU A 690 -48.21 -55.14 -34.89
N VAL A 691 -48.06 -54.33 -33.84
CA VAL A 691 -48.56 -52.94 -33.85
C VAL A 691 -47.46 -51.96 -33.49
N THR A 692 -47.49 -50.78 -34.11
CA THR A 692 -46.53 -49.70 -33.85
C THR A 692 -47.19 -48.62 -33.00
N VAL A 693 -46.58 -48.31 -31.87
CA VAL A 693 -47.01 -47.25 -30.94
C VAL A 693 -46.04 -46.09 -30.98
N SER A 694 -46.53 -44.84 -30.92
CA SER A 694 -45.71 -43.62 -30.81
C SER A 694 -45.89 -42.98 -29.44
N LEU A 695 -44.78 -42.58 -28.82
CA LEU A 695 -44.76 -41.87 -27.55
C LEU A 695 -45.09 -40.39 -27.76
N LEU A 696 -46.02 -39.86 -26.97
CA LEU A 696 -46.35 -38.44 -26.91
C LEU A 696 -45.84 -37.85 -25.58
N ALA A 697 -45.38 -36.61 -25.63
CA ALA A 697 -45.04 -35.79 -24.45
C ALA A 697 -45.90 -34.53 -24.48
N ASP A 698 -46.68 -34.27 -23.42
CA ASP A 698 -47.64 -33.17 -23.33
C ASP A 698 -48.55 -33.04 -24.57
N GLY A 699 -49.04 -34.19 -25.05
CA GLY A 699 -49.88 -34.32 -26.25
C GLY A 699 -49.16 -34.09 -27.59
N THR A 700 -47.85 -33.90 -27.59
CA THR A 700 -47.02 -33.72 -28.81
C THR A 700 -46.29 -35.02 -29.15
N ASP A 701 -46.41 -35.49 -30.39
CA ASP A 701 -45.71 -36.69 -30.86
C ASP A 701 -44.19 -36.49 -30.85
N THR A 702 -43.50 -37.34 -30.09
CA THR A 702 -42.02 -37.31 -30.01
C THR A 702 -41.37 -37.87 -31.29
N GLY A 703 -42.13 -38.59 -32.12
CA GLY A 703 -41.62 -39.34 -33.26
C GLY A 703 -40.85 -40.60 -32.86
N ILE A 704 -40.81 -40.95 -31.56
CA ILE A 704 -40.17 -42.16 -31.05
C ILE A 704 -41.22 -43.27 -30.95
N THR A 705 -41.00 -44.34 -31.72
CA THR A 705 -41.95 -45.43 -31.89
C THR A 705 -41.37 -46.77 -31.45
N GLU A 706 -42.20 -47.59 -30.79
CA GLU A 706 -41.90 -48.99 -30.49
C GLU A 706 -42.88 -49.95 -31.16
N VAL A 707 -42.46 -51.20 -31.35
CA VAL A 707 -43.27 -52.26 -31.98
C VAL A 707 -43.63 -53.31 -30.93
N LEU A 708 -44.92 -53.62 -30.79
CA LEU A 708 -45.44 -54.58 -29.81
C LEU A 708 -45.94 -55.84 -30.54
N ASN A 709 -45.53 -57.02 -30.07
CA ASN A 709 -45.84 -58.33 -30.68
C ASN A 709 -45.68 -59.50 -29.67
N GLU A 710 -45.90 -60.74 -30.12
CA GLU A 710 -45.76 -61.94 -29.26
C GLU A 710 -44.34 -62.11 -28.70
N ASP A 711 -43.30 -61.79 -29.48
CA ASP A 711 -41.88 -62.00 -29.10
C ASP A 711 -41.44 -61.10 -27.93
N ASN A 712 -41.90 -59.85 -27.86
CA ASN A 712 -41.69 -58.97 -26.69
C ASN A 712 -42.78 -59.06 -25.62
N GLN A 713 -43.61 -60.11 -25.68
CA GLN A 713 -44.73 -60.33 -24.77
C GLN A 713 -45.69 -59.12 -24.69
N TRP A 714 -45.93 -58.47 -25.84
CA TRP A 714 -46.82 -57.33 -25.97
C TRP A 714 -46.43 -56.13 -25.09
N SER A 715 -45.13 -55.90 -24.90
CA SER A 715 -44.59 -54.89 -23.97
C SER A 715 -43.29 -54.23 -24.47
N ALA A 716 -43.13 -52.93 -24.21
CA ALA A 716 -41.90 -52.18 -24.46
C ALA A 716 -41.67 -51.10 -23.38
N VAL A 717 -40.46 -50.53 -23.35
CA VAL A 717 -40.07 -49.48 -22.40
C VAL A 717 -39.31 -48.40 -23.15
N PHE A 718 -39.84 -47.17 -23.15
CA PHE A 718 -39.15 -45.99 -23.64
C PHE A 718 -38.24 -45.47 -22.52
N THR A 719 -36.92 -45.69 -22.65
CA THR A 719 -35.97 -45.44 -21.54
C THR A 719 -35.29 -44.08 -21.59
N GLY A 720 -35.04 -43.47 -20.43
CA GLY A 720 -34.19 -42.28 -20.31
C GLY A 720 -34.83 -40.96 -20.73
N PHE A 721 -36.14 -40.80 -20.49
CA PHE A 721 -36.91 -39.60 -20.84
C PHE A 721 -36.91 -38.59 -19.69
N ARG A 722 -36.83 -37.28 -19.97
CA ARG A 722 -36.95 -36.24 -18.94
C ARG A 722 -38.29 -36.39 -18.21
N LYS A 723 -38.27 -36.36 -16.88
CA LYS A 723 -39.49 -36.30 -16.07
C LYS A 723 -40.07 -34.88 -16.00
N TYR A 724 -39.20 -33.88 -16.04
CA TYR A 724 -39.56 -32.46 -16.01
C TYR A 724 -39.12 -31.77 -17.29
N ASP A 725 -39.99 -30.94 -17.85
CA ASP A 725 -39.72 -30.11 -19.01
C ASP A 725 -38.60 -29.07 -18.71
N ASP A 726 -37.62 -28.93 -19.60
CA ASP A 726 -36.41 -28.14 -19.34
C ASP A 726 -36.51 -26.65 -19.67
N GLU A 727 -37.63 -26.18 -20.22
CA GLU A 727 -37.97 -24.75 -20.30
C GLU A 727 -38.89 -24.29 -19.16
N THR A 728 -39.88 -25.09 -18.76
CA THR A 728 -40.97 -24.69 -17.85
C THR A 728 -40.96 -25.36 -16.48
N GLY A 729 -40.27 -26.50 -16.33
CA GLY A 729 -40.16 -27.21 -15.05
C GLY A 729 -41.42 -27.97 -14.62
N ASN A 730 -42.41 -28.13 -15.49
CA ASN A 730 -43.58 -28.95 -15.21
C ASN A 730 -43.25 -30.44 -15.37
N GLU A 731 -43.97 -31.32 -14.67
CA GLU A 731 -43.88 -32.78 -14.86
C GLU A 731 -44.55 -33.15 -16.18
N ILE A 732 -43.84 -33.85 -17.07
CA ILE A 732 -44.28 -34.13 -18.45
C ILE A 732 -45.35 -35.24 -18.44
N GLU A 733 -46.51 -34.98 -19.06
CA GLU A 733 -47.56 -35.98 -19.23
C GLU A 733 -47.25 -36.84 -20.46
N TYR A 734 -46.74 -38.05 -20.21
CA TYR A 734 -46.44 -39.03 -21.25
C TYR A 734 -47.67 -39.84 -21.64
N GLU A 735 -48.05 -39.74 -22.92
CA GLU A 735 -49.14 -40.49 -23.55
C GLU A 735 -48.61 -41.44 -24.64
N VAL A 736 -49.47 -42.31 -25.17
CA VAL A 736 -49.11 -43.21 -26.28
C VAL A 736 -50.28 -43.37 -27.25
N ILE A 737 -49.99 -43.42 -28.55
CA ILE A 737 -50.99 -43.67 -29.61
C ILE A 737 -50.56 -44.86 -30.48
N GLU A 738 -51.51 -45.60 -31.03
CA GLU A 738 -51.28 -46.66 -32.01
C GLU A 738 -51.39 -46.09 -33.44
N LEU A 739 -50.29 -46.12 -34.21
CA LEU A 739 -50.20 -45.41 -35.49
C LEU A 739 -51.00 -46.08 -36.62
N ASN A 740 -51.20 -47.39 -36.55
CA ASN A 740 -51.88 -48.19 -37.57
C ASN A 740 -52.79 -49.24 -36.92
N VAL A 741 -53.87 -48.79 -36.28
CA VAL A 741 -54.87 -49.68 -35.66
C VAL A 741 -55.39 -50.69 -36.69
N PRO A 742 -55.26 -52.02 -36.46
CA PRO A 742 -55.65 -53.02 -37.45
C PRO A 742 -57.14 -52.99 -37.84
N ASP A 743 -57.42 -53.28 -39.12
CA ASP A 743 -58.77 -53.34 -39.66
C ASP A 743 -59.68 -54.24 -38.81
N GLY A 744 -60.81 -53.67 -38.36
CA GLY A 744 -61.79 -54.36 -37.52
C GLY A 744 -61.53 -54.28 -36.02
N TYR A 745 -60.64 -53.39 -35.56
CA TYR A 745 -60.48 -53.06 -34.14
C TYR A 745 -60.75 -51.59 -33.87
N GLU A 746 -61.19 -51.29 -32.65
CA GLU A 746 -61.16 -49.95 -32.07
C GLU A 746 -60.08 -49.92 -30.97
N ALA A 747 -59.15 -48.97 -31.07
CA ALA A 747 -58.08 -48.77 -30.09
C ALA A 747 -58.53 -47.83 -28.98
N SER A 748 -58.05 -48.10 -27.76
CA SER A 748 -58.30 -47.28 -26.58
C SER A 748 -57.06 -47.25 -25.69
N TYR A 749 -56.88 -46.13 -24.97
CA TYR A 749 -55.66 -45.81 -24.24
C TYR A 749 -56.00 -45.53 -22.78
N ARG A 750 -55.20 -46.06 -21.84
CA ARG A 750 -55.28 -45.74 -20.41
C ARG A 750 -53.89 -45.79 -19.76
N ALA A 751 -53.75 -45.16 -18.60
CA ALA A 751 -52.64 -45.39 -17.69
C ALA A 751 -53.13 -46.12 -16.43
N GLU A 752 -52.36 -47.08 -15.93
CA GLU A 752 -52.68 -47.88 -14.74
C GLU A 752 -51.38 -48.17 -13.97
N ASP A 753 -51.28 -47.73 -12.70
CA ASP A 753 -50.09 -47.83 -11.83
C ASP A 753 -48.75 -47.40 -12.49
N GLY A 754 -48.79 -46.41 -13.40
CA GLY A 754 -47.62 -45.87 -14.11
C GLY A 754 -47.26 -46.60 -15.41
N VAL A 755 -48.04 -47.60 -15.82
CA VAL A 755 -47.91 -48.29 -17.11
C VAL A 755 -48.95 -47.73 -18.08
N LEU A 756 -48.52 -47.40 -19.30
CA LEU A 756 -49.42 -47.07 -20.41
C LEU A 756 -49.95 -48.35 -21.04
N ILE A 757 -51.26 -48.41 -21.29
CA ILE A 757 -51.95 -49.61 -21.77
C ILE A 757 -52.76 -49.26 -23.02
N VAL A 758 -52.44 -49.94 -24.11
CA VAL A 758 -53.10 -49.81 -25.42
C VAL A 758 -54.00 -51.01 -25.66
N THR A 759 -55.32 -50.84 -25.53
CA THR A 759 -56.31 -51.93 -25.63
C THR A 759 -57.04 -51.87 -26.97
N ASN A 760 -56.87 -52.91 -27.81
CA ASN A 760 -57.63 -53.06 -29.06
C ASN A 760 -58.81 -53.98 -28.82
N THR A 761 -60.02 -53.48 -29.09
CA THR A 761 -61.26 -54.25 -28.98
C THR A 761 -61.74 -54.64 -30.38
N ALA A 762 -61.95 -55.94 -30.61
CA ALA A 762 -62.47 -56.44 -31.86
C ALA A 762 -63.91 -55.94 -32.10
N LEU A 763 -64.15 -55.37 -33.28
CA LEU A 763 -65.47 -54.92 -33.70
C LEU A 763 -66.28 -56.11 -34.20
N TYR A 764 -67.43 -56.33 -33.58
CA TYR A 764 -68.40 -57.32 -34.01
C TYR A 764 -69.66 -56.64 -34.54
N GLY A 765 -70.15 -57.12 -35.66
CA GLY A 765 -71.40 -56.70 -36.26
C GLY A 765 -72.57 -57.66 -35.99
N SER A 766 -73.67 -57.41 -36.69
CA SER A 766 -74.86 -58.27 -36.67
C SER A 766 -75.64 -58.20 -37.98
N LEU A 767 -76.32 -59.29 -38.31
CA LEU A 767 -77.27 -59.40 -39.42
C LEU A 767 -78.67 -59.69 -38.87
N THR A 768 -79.60 -58.77 -39.09
CA THR A 768 -81.03 -58.99 -38.83
C THR A 768 -81.74 -59.30 -40.14
N ILE A 769 -82.56 -60.35 -40.16
CA ILE A 769 -83.36 -60.76 -41.31
C ILE A 769 -84.84 -60.64 -40.97
N TYR A 770 -85.58 -59.94 -41.84
CA TYR A 770 -87.04 -59.88 -41.83
C TYR A 770 -87.59 -60.82 -42.90
N LYS A 771 -88.11 -61.98 -42.48
CA LYS A 771 -88.73 -62.98 -43.35
C LYS A 771 -90.20 -62.64 -43.59
N VAL A 772 -90.57 -62.38 -44.84
CA VAL A 772 -91.94 -62.00 -45.24
C VAL A 772 -92.49 -62.82 -46.41
N ASP A 773 -93.79 -62.66 -46.68
CA ASP A 773 -94.49 -63.08 -47.90
C ASP A 773 -94.58 -61.94 -48.94
N GLU A 774 -95.20 -62.21 -50.09
CA GLU A 774 -95.41 -61.26 -51.21
C GLU A 774 -96.30 -60.04 -50.87
N ASN A 775 -96.96 -60.03 -49.69
CA ASN A 775 -97.74 -58.91 -49.18
C ASN A 775 -96.98 -58.09 -48.12
N GLY A 776 -95.85 -58.59 -47.62
CA GLY A 776 -95.09 -58.04 -46.51
C GLY A 776 -95.51 -58.55 -45.13
N ASP A 777 -96.38 -59.57 -45.05
CA ASP A 777 -96.75 -60.21 -43.78
C ASP A 777 -95.60 -61.15 -43.30
N PRO A 778 -95.30 -61.20 -41.99
CA PRO A 778 -94.15 -61.94 -41.45
C PRO A 778 -94.34 -63.46 -41.48
N LEU A 779 -93.27 -64.21 -41.73
CA LEU A 779 -93.28 -65.67 -41.84
C LEU A 779 -92.34 -66.39 -40.87
N ALA A 780 -92.93 -67.17 -39.97
CA ALA A 780 -92.24 -68.05 -39.03
C ALA A 780 -91.73 -69.36 -39.67
N GLY A 781 -90.65 -69.91 -39.11
CA GLY A 781 -90.17 -71.27 -39.40
C GLY A 781 -89.33 -71.44 -40.66
N ALA A 782 -88.92 -70.36 -41.34
CA ALA A 782 -87.80 -70.39 -42.29
C ALA A 782 -86.52 -70.72 -41.53
N MET A 783 -85.63 -71.54 -42.08
CA MET A 783 -84.28 -71.74 -41.54
C MET A 783 -83.25 -71.20 -42.53
N PHE A 784 -82.29 -70.46 -41.99
CA PHE A 784 -81.13 -69.97 -42.74
C PHE A 784 -79.84 -70.49 -42.13
N GLU A 785 -78.86 -70.64 -42.99
CA GLU A 785 -77.46 -70.90 -42.66
C GLU A 785 -76.64 -69.71 -43.17
N LEU A 786 -75.79 -69.16 -42.30
CA LEU A 786 -74.91 -68.02 -42.56
C LEU A 786 -73.47 -68.51 -42.42
N ASN A 787 -72.79 -68.67 -43.55
CA ASN A 787 -71.42 -69.20 -43.62
C ASN A 787 -70.43 -68.07 -43.91
N GLY A 788 -69.39 -67.91 -43.09
CA GLY A 788 -68.32 -66.91 -43.25
C GLY A 788 -67.01 -67.52 -43.74
N SER A 789 -65.92 -66.77 -43.58
CA SER A 789 -64.56 -67.29 -43.78
C SER A 789 -64.18 -68.33 -42.70
N ASP A 790 -63.08 -69.05 -42.93
CA ASP A 790 -62.39 -69.89 -41.95
C ASP A 790 -63.23 -70.98 -41.26
N GLY A 791 -64.38 -71.34 -41.85
CA GLY A 791 -65.31 -72.34 -41.34
C GLY A 791 -66.34 -71.80 -40.34
N PHE A 792 -66.46 -70.48 -40.18
CA PHE A 792 -67.54 -69.87 -39.42
C PHE A 792 -68.90 -70.23 -40.03
N SER A 793 -69.82 -70.72 -39.20
CA SER A 793 -71.19 -71.05 -39.63
C SER A 793 -72.16 -70.89 -38.47
N MET A 794 -73.27 -70.20 -38.71
CA MET A 794 -74.39 -70.10 -37.78
C MET A 794 -75.72 -70.42 -38.47
N THR A 795 -76.67 -70.97 -37.74
CA THR A 795 -78.02 -71.26 -38.26
C THR A 795 -79.10 -70.56 -37.44
N GLY A 796 -79.99 -69.84 -38.12
CA GLY A 796 -81.11 -69.12 -37.53
C GLY A 796 -82.45 -69.67 -38.00
N THR A 797 -83.52 -69.47 -37.23
CA THR A 797 -84.89 -69.84 -37.61
C THR A 797 -85.83 -68.67 -37.35
N SER A 798 -86.66 -68.28 -38.33
CA SER A 798 -87.53 -67.12 -38.18
C SER A 798 -88.64 -67.35 -37.15
N ASP A 799 -88.85 -66.36 -36.29
CA ASP A 799 -89.84 -66.41 -35.21
C ASP A 799 -91.26 -66.03 -35.68
N GLU A 800 -92.20 -65.92 -34.73
CA GLU A 800 -93.60 -65.51 -34.99
C GLU A 800 -93.75 -64.08 -35.55
N PHE A 801 -92.67 -63.27 -35.57
CA PHE A 801 -92.58 -61.95 -36.19
C PHE A 801 -91.74 -61.97 -37.48
N GLY A 802 -91.35 -63.15 -37.95
CA GLY A 802 -90.49 -63.33 -39.13
C GLY A 802 -89.02 -62.98 -38.89
N LEU A 803 -88.62 -62.73 -37.63
CA LEU A 803 -87.31 -62.18 -37.30
C LEU A 803 -86.26 -63.29 -37.14
N ILE A 804 -85.05 -63.03 -37.65
CA ILE A 804 -83.81 -63.73 -37.27
C ILE A 804 -82.77 -62.67 -36.94
N ILE A 805 -82.00 -62.88 -35.88
CA ILE A 805 -80.81 -62.08 -35.57
C ILE A 805 -79.63 -63.05 -35.55
N PHE A 806 -78.55 -62.66 -36.22
CA PHE A 806 -77.21 -63.21 -36.05
C PHE A 806 -76.34 -62.10 -35.45
N ASP A 807 -76.02 -62.22 -34.19
CA ASP A 807 -75.20 -61.32 -33.38
C ASP A 807 -73.76 -61.83 -33.22
N GLU A 808 -72.87 -60.97 -32.69
CA GLU A 808 -71.44 -61.24 -32.49
C GLU A 808 -70.70 -61.74 -33.77
N LEU A 809 -71.09 -61.21 -34.94
CA LEU A 809 -70.43 -61.53 -36.22
C LEU A 809 -69.07 -60.82 -36.33
N PRO A 810 -67.96 -61.53 -36.60
CA PRO A 810 -66.74 -60.89 -37.09
C PRO A 810 -66.99 -60.00 -38.33
N LEU A 811 -66.05 -59.11 -38.64
CA LEU A 811 -66.10 -58.39 -39.91
C LEU A 811 -65.67 -59.32 -41.06
N GLY A 812 -66.36 -59.24 -42.20
CA GLY A 812 -66.10 -60.07 -43.37
C GLY A 812 -67.31 -60.27 -44.28
N GLU A 813 -67.09 -61.06 -45.34
CA GLU A 813 -68.13 -61.46 -46.29
C GLU A 813 -68.77 -62.80 -45.89
N TYR A 814 -70.08 -62.81 -45.78
CA TYR A 814 -70.89 -63.97 -45.40
C TYR A 814 -71.79 -64.42 -46.55
N THR A 815 -72.03 -65.73 -46.62
CA THR A 815 -72.95 -66.37 -47.55
C THR A 815 -74.17 -66.88 -46.80
N LEU A 816 -75.30 -66.20 -47.01
CA LEU A 816 -76.60 -66.49 -46.41
C LEU A 816 -77.45 -67.35 -47.36
N THR A 817 -77.90 -68.50 -46.88
CA THR A 817 -78.67 -69.49 -47.65
C THR A 817 -79.94 -69.90 -46.89
N GLU A 818 -81.10 -69.87 -47.53
CA GLU A 818 -82.31 -70.48 -46.96
C GLU A 818 -82.21 -72.00 -47.09
N THR A 819 -82.08 -72.71 -45.97
CA THR A 819 -81.96 -74.18 -45.95
C THR A 819 -83.31 -74.87 -45.78
N LYS A 820 -84.34 -74.14 -45.34
CA LYS A 820 -85.73 -74.62 -45.23
C LYS A 820 -86.71 -73.45 -45.31
N ALA A 821 -87.71 -73.54 -46.18
CA ALA A 821 -88.79 -72.55 -46.27
C ALA A 821 -89.80 -72.64 -45.09
N PRO A 822 -90.56 -71.56 -44.82
CA PRO A 822 -91.80 -71.62 -44.04
C PRO A 822 -92.82 -72.64 -44.59
N GLU A 823 -93.72 -73.13 -43.74
CA GLU A 823 -94.73 -74.11 -44.16
C GLU A 823 -95.70 -73.50 -45.20
N GLY A 824 -95.82 -74.14 -46.36
CA GLY A 824 -96.65 -73.68 -47.48
C GLY A 824 -95.94 -72.76 -48.49
N TYR A 825 -94.67 -72.42 -48.27
CA TYR A 825 -93.87 -71.55 -49.14
C TYR A 825 -92.83 -72.33 -49.95
N ARG A 826 -92.36 -71.74 -51.05
CA ARG A 826 -91.23 -72.28 -51.83
C ARG A 826 -89.92 -71.99 -51.10
N LEU A 827 -88.96 -72.90 -51.23
CA LEU A 827 -87.56 -72.66 -50.86
C LEU A 827 -86.94 -71.71 -51.89
N LEU A 828 -86.17 -70.73 -51.41
CA LEU A 828 -85.36 -69.88 -52.29
C LEU A 828 -84.16 -70.66 -52.83
N GLU A 829 -84.10 -70.84 -54.16
CA GLU A 829 -82.92 -71.38 -54.83
C GLU A 829 -81.91 -70.26 -55.10
N GLY A 830 -80.91 -70.11 -54.23
CA GLY A 830 -79.82 -69.16 -54.38
C GLY A 830 -79.15 -68.78 -53.05
N GLU A 831 -77.95 -68.23 -53.14
CA GLU A 831 -77.15 -67.75 -52.02
C GLU A 831 -77.10 -66.21 -52.06
N ARG A 832 -77.05 -65.54 -50.90
CA ARG A 832 -76.88 -64.09 -50.78
C ARG A 832 -75.56 -63.74 -50.11
N THR A 833 -74.82 -62.81 -50.70
CA THR A 833 -73.60 -62.25 -50.08
C THR A 833 -73.97 -61.10 -49.16
N ILE A 834 -73.47 -61.12 -47.92
CA ILE A 834 -73.69 -60.14 -46.86
C ILE A 834 -72.33 -59.67 -46.36
N SER A 835 -72.00 -58.39 -46.56
CA SER A 835 -70.78 -57.78 -46.02
C SER A 835 -71.07 -57.21 -44.62
N ILE A 836 -70.27 -57.61 -43.62
CA ILE A 836 -70.22 -56.99 -42.29
C ILE A 836 -68.91 -56.21 -42.21
N SER A 837 -68.98 -54.88 -42.10
CA SER A 837 -67.82 -54.00 -42.19
C SER A 837 -67.87 -52.89 -41.12
N SER A 838 -66.75 -52.22 -40.86
CA SER A 838 -66.65 -51.20 -39.80
C SER A 838 -67.52 -49.97 -40.05
N ASP A 839 -67.86 -49.67 -41.30
CA ASP A 839 -68.83 -48.64 -41.69
C ASP A 839 -70.30 -49.11 -41.65
N GLN A 840 -70.55 -50.44 -41.64
CA GLN A 840 -71.89 -51.03 -41.60
C GLN A 840 -71.97 -52.24 -40.65
N LEU A 841 -71.64 -52.02 -39.37
CA LEU A 841 -71.69 -53.06 -38.33
C LEU A 841 -73.06 -53.71 -38.13
N HIS A 842 -74.17 -53.08 -38.53
CA HIS A 842 -75.51 -53.63 -38.38
C HIS A 842 -76.23 -53.67 -39.73
N VAL A 843 -76.40 -54.87 -40.28
CA VAL A 843 -77.03 -55.12 -41.58
C VAL A 843 -78.45 -55.63 -41.40
N ASN A 844 -79.40 -55.07 -42.15
CA ASN A 844 -80.81 -55.44 -42.11
C ASN A 844 -81.26 -55.91 -43.50
N GLU A 845 -81.54 -57.21 -43.65
CA GLU A 845 -82.07 -57.81 -44.88
C GLU A 845 -83.58 -58.05 -44.79
N THR A 846 -84.28 -57.93 -45.91
CA THR A 846 -85.69 -58.38 -46.04
C THR A 846 -85.77 -59.46 -47.11
N ILE A 847 -86.30 -60.63 -46.73
CA ILE A 847 -86.30 -61.82 -47.57
C ILE A 847 -87.74 -62.32 -47.74
N GLU A 848 -88.24 -62.22 -48.95
CA GLU A 848 -89.58 -62.58 -49.40
C GLU A 848 -89.61 -64.02 -49.95
N ASN A 849 -90.64 -64.82 -49.62
CA ASN A 849 -90.90 -66.10 -50.32
C ASN A 849 -92.28 -66.12 -50.98
N THR A 850 -92.30 -66.59 -52.22
CA THR A 850 -93.52 -66.96 -52.94
C THR A 850 -94.19 -68.21 -52.36
N LEU A 851 -95.52 -68.20 -52.29
CA LEU A 851 -96.34 -69.37 -51.90
C LEU A 851 -96.09 -70.58 -52.82
N GLN A 852 -96.23 -71.79 -52.28
CA GLN A 852 -96.01 -73.04 -53.04
C GLN A 852 -97.18 -73.39 -53.97
N ASP A 853 -97.33 -72.60 -55.02
CA ASP A 853 -98.34 -72.79 -56.06
C ASP A 853 -98.18 -74.18 -56.74
N TRP A 854 -99.20 -75.03 -56.62
CA TRP A 854 -99.20 -76.42 -57.06
C TRP A 854 -99.82 -76.56 -58.46
N GLU A 855 -99.00 -76.49 -59.52
CA GLU A 855 -99.45 -76.77 -60.89
C GLU A 855 -99.60 -78.30 -61.13
N ILE A 856 -100.81 -78.73 -61.51
CA ILE A 856 -101.09 -80.12 -61.87
C ILE A 856 -100.69 -80.37 -63.34
N PRO A 857 -99.85 -81.38 -63.65
CA PRO A 857 -99.40 -81.64 -65.03
C PRO A 857 -100.55 -82.09 -65.94
N LYS A 858 -100.84 -81.29 -66.97
CA LYS A 858 -101.94 -81.49 -67.92
C LYS A 858 -101.62 -82.63 -68.90
N THR A 859 -102.43 -83.68 -68.92
CA THR A 859 -102.30 -84.81 -69.86
C THR A 859 -102.88 -84.46 -71.23
N GLY A 860 -102.03 -84.33 -72.26
CA GLY A 860 -102.43 -83.70 -73.55
C GLY A 860 -101.93 -84.31 -74.88
N GLY A 861 -100.84 -85.09 -74.89
CA GLY A 861 -100.50 -86.02 -75.98
C GLY A 861 -99.80 -85.51 -77.26
N ILE A 862 -98.94 -86.38 -77.81
CA ILE A 862 -98.51 -86.40 -79.24
C ILE A 862 -98.61 -87.83 -79.84
N GLY A 863 -98.86 -88.86 -79.02
CA GLY A 863 -98.69 -90.27 -79.42
C GLY A 863 -99.80 -90.91 -80.28
N THR A 864 -100.92 -90.23 -80.53
CA THR A 864 -102.11 -90.85 -81.15
C THR A 864 -102.18 -90.74 -82.68
N ILE A 865 -101.40 -89.86 -83.30
CA ILE A 865 -101.47 -89.58 -84.75
C ILE A 865 -101.07 -90.80 -85.60
N GLY A 866 -100.11 -91.61 -85.14
CA GLY A 866 -99.61 -92.78 -85.88
C GLY A 866 -100.67 -93.86 -86.17
N PHE A 867 -101.64 -94.04 -85.27
CA PHE A 867 -102.66 -95.09 -85.41
C PHE A 867 -103.63 -94.86 -86.58
N TYR A 868 -103.99 -93.60 -86.85
CA TYR A 868 -104.88 -93.27 -87.97
C TYR A 868 -104.21 -93.50 -89.34
N GLY A 869 -102.90 -93.27 -89.45
CA GLY A 869 -102.15 -93.51 -90.69
C GLY A 869 -102.14 -94.99 -91.12
N VAL A 870 -101.93 -95.91 -90.17
CA VAL A 870 -101.94 -97.36 -90.43
C VAL A 870 -103.33 -97.83 -90.90
N GLY A 871 -104.40 -97.33 -90.29
CA GLY A 871 -105.77 -97.66 -90.68
C GLY A 871 -106.11 -97.27 -92.13
N ALA A 872 -105.67 -96.09 -92.58
CA ALA A 872 -105.87 -95.64 -93.96
C ALA A 872 -105.15 -96.52 -94.99
N ILE A 873 -103.90 -96.93 -94.71
CA ILE A 873 -103.09 -97.78 -95.60
C ILE A 873 -103.70 -99.18 -95.74
N LEU A 874 -104.27 -99.75 -94.66
CA LEU A 874 -104.97 -101.03 -94.70
C LEU A 874 -106.27 -100.97 -95.53
N MET A 875 -107.03 -99.87 -95.45
CA MET A 875 -108.20 -99.68 -96.33
C MET A 875 -107.82 -99.51 -97.81
N ALA A 876 -106.77 -98.74 -98.11
CA ALA A 876 -106.30 -98.53 -99.47
C ALA A 876 -105.79 -99.83 -100.13
N THR A 877 -105.06 -100.66 -99.39
CA THR A 877 -104.57 -101.96 -99.88
C THR A 877 -105.70 -102.98 -100.06
N ALA A 878 -106.70 -103.00 -99.18
CA ALA A 878 -107.90 -103.83 -99.37
C ALA A 878 -108.70 -103.44 -100.62
N LEU A 879 -108.89 -102.13 -100.87
CA LEU A 879 -109.54 -101.62 -102.08
C LEU A 879 -108.74 -101.93 -103.36
N PHE A 880 -107.41 -101.82 -103.32
CA PHE A 880 -106.54 -102.17 -104.44
C PHE A 880 -106.61 -103.67 -104.80
N LEU A 881 -106.64 -104.55 -103.80
CA LEU A 881 -106.80 -106.00 -104.00
C LEU A 881 -108.19 -106.36 -104.55
N LEU A 882 -109.25 -105.70 -104.09
CA LEU A 882 -110.60 -105.85 -104.65
C LEU A 882 -110.69 -105.34 -106.10
N TRP A 883 -110.01 -104.24 -106.44
CA TRP A 883 -109.94 -103.73 -107.82
C TRP A 883 -109.19 -104.68 -108.74
N ARG A 884 -108.01 -105.20 -108.32
CA ARG A 884 -107.25 -106.21 -109.07
C ARG A 884 -108.08 -107.47 -109.33
N ARG A 885 -108.72 -108.02 -108.30
CA ARG A 885 -109.56 -109.23 -108.40
C ARG A 885 -110.78 -109.07 -109.31
N ARG A 886 -111.15 -107.83 -109.66
CA ARG A 886 -112.22 -107.53 -110.63
C ARG A 886 -111.74 -107.37 -112.08
N LYS A 887 -110.42 -107.38 -112.32
CA LYS A 887 -109.82 -107.24 -113.66
C LYS A 887 -109.32 -108.57 -114.26
N GLU A 888 -109.03 -109.57 -113.44
CA GLU A 888 -108.59 -110.91 -113.86
C GLU A 888 -109.76 -111.87 -114.20
N ASN A 889 -111.01 -111.39 -114.17
CA ASN A 889 -112.24 -112.18 -114.39
C ASN A 889 -113.02 -111.75 -115.65
N ASN A 890 -112.36 -111.13 -116.64
CA ASN A 890 -113.04 -110.57 -117.82
C ASN A 890 -112.21 -110.63 -119.11
N GLU A 891 -111.51 -111.74 -119.30
CA GLU A 891 -111.06 -112.32 -120.59
C GLU A 891 -111.09 -113.86 -120.47
#